data_AF-A0A7R9AAF6-F1
#
_entry.id   AF-A0A7R9AAF6-F1
#
_cell.length_a   1.000
_cell.length_b   1.000
_cell.length_c   1.000
_cell.angle_alpha   90.00
_cell.angle_beta   90.00
_cell.angle_gamma   90.00
#
_symmetry.space_group_name_H-M   'P 1'
#
loop_
_entity.id
_entity.type
_entity.pdbx_description
1 polymer ?
#
loop_
_entity_poly.entity_id
_entity_poly.type
_entity_poly.pdbx_seq_one_letter_code
_entity_poly.pdbx_strand_id
1 'polypeptide(L)'
;MDLEQLENEARAAALKEVSKMLQRPDQLERIDQYGKKYARHKVSLESNLKSALQGQFDSVKNGLAQLEGSLEHIGEIRKTMAEISEVLQKVPALHKRLAELREEQASYGQYQVAMDNMKHIFTVPDSLERAQQAIQEGKLLNAHQPGVFDFQSLMELEGSRDDLLYELHRVPDHDKADEKLLEHYFSGVQKLSSDLSKQLWLILSRMMTTVQREPTTIVTALRIVEREEAIDAKCIKRNESSGFMPPGRPKRWKKKAFEVIKDLVSRSIESNQVQNREQNKMWIVLHLELLRKMTLTDIKIMKNLVVPCFPPHYDICKCYTRMYHESLGNHLKEVIQMGLEGNEFVSVLQWVLNTYPDIMKALDINPHEYGPLLDSSVINDLERTYIKNTNDNLSKWLPATLDTAVKGWRSSNPPDADEQNCHRTTVPLDVTVMVEQNITVAKTIRFDTTAKMLDVCIDQVVQVLYKWKNEVLKYKNECFQDRSQQLRDDAAGMLLEEPFVDLEMHFVDVFSKNWLESTIAVETICVTMEDYFSDYRRLTQENLIYVALRAQRTIAIKYMTAMLGGKRYVPKTQEDRTRAGQKVCGESLQMKSTFAKLSLPVGTEATSPFDCLKAIGEILKVADCEFIALELIGMVKRYPDLSVELLTAILNLRGDMSRSEMRERAADAIMEGRKEVTGSPAKTVFSEWFSVALVMRHLLTHSFPLRPPITLLELIKVRILPAIGTWSENPQRKSTMADVEVRSAVEKLRPHVKKPILLALGNPLLDMTTQCERDLLEKYGLNSDDQIEVGLHQLSLFQEVMDRYKVEYFAGGAAQNTVRVFQWLLGRDGASVFMGGIGKDQAAGILAGLVEETGAIVRYAPHDEQPTGTCVALINGTNRSLCALIGAANYFDVDHIIRDVDNYKYFQDAEVIYVEGFFITHSFPAALEVAKLSRSTNKIFTLNLSAPYICNNFGRELKQILPYVDVLFGNSLEYRACAKMLGMSDIDTADANSIASLVALFSDEHGLQDKKYGPFRSHRTAVMTRGKNPIVCYHNREISEHPVSQVKQECIVDTTGAGDSFVAGFLSQMVLGRDLEKCIKCGMYASHEIIQRIGCTVPEYEPSEEFQPAEGELL
;
A
#
# COMPACT_ATOMS: atom_id res chain seq x y z
N MET A 1 -16.58 27.98 58.27
CA MET A 1 -17.93 27.70 57.75
C MET A 1 -18.72 28.98 57.98
N ASP A 2 -19.06 29.69 56.92
CA ASP A 2 -19.68 31.01 57.02
C ASP A 2 -21.17 30.85 57.39
N LEU A 3 -21.49 31.13 58.66
CA LEU A 3 -22.82 30.96 59.23
C LEU A 3 -23.85 31.81 58.51
N GLU A 4 -23.44 32.98 58.03
CA GLU A 4 -24.31 33.94 57.36
C GLU A 4 -24.69 33.44 55.96
N GLN A 5 -23.74 32.81 55.25
CA GLN A 5 -23.99 32.19 53.94
C GLN A 5 -24.94 30.99 54.05
N LEU A 6 -24.74 30.12 55.04
CA LEU A 6 -25.61 28.96 55.28
C LEU A 6 -27.02 29.37 55.72
N GLU A 7 -27.15 30.44 56.50
CA GLU A 7 -28.46 30.96 56.89
C GLU A 7 -29.20 31.54 55.67
N ASN A 8 -28.49 32.23 54.77
CA ASN A 8 -29.06 32.75 53.53
C ASN A 8 -29.50 31.63 52.57
N GLU A 9 -28.70 30.58 52.42
CA GLU A 9 -29.07 29.40 51.63
C GLU A 9 -30.27 28.65 52.22
N ALA A 10 -30.30 28.47 53.55
CA ALA A 10 -31.42 27.83 54.23
C ALA A 10 -32.71 28.66 54.10
N ARG A 11 -32.63 29.99 54.20
CA ARG A 11 -33.79 30.88 53.97
C ARG A 11 -34.27 30.81 52.53
N ALA A 12 -33.37 30.83 51.55
CA ALA A 12 -33.72 30.71 50.13
C ALA A 12 -34.41 29.36 49.82
N ALA A 13 -33.91 28.27 50.38
CA ALA A 13 -34.51 26.94 50.26
C ALA A 13 -35.89 26.86 50.93
N ALA A 14 -36.03 27.43 52.14
CA ALA A 14 -37.30 27.49 52.86
C ALA A 14 -38.36 28.31 52.09
N LEU A 15 -37.98 29.47 51.55
CA LEU A 15 -38.85 30.29 50.71
C LEU A 15 -39.34 29.52 49.47
N LYS A 16 -38.43 28.82 48.79
CA LYS A 16 -38.77 28.00 47.62
C LYS A 16 -39.75 26.89 48.00
N GLU A 17 -39.57 26.26 49.14
CA GLU A 17 -40.42 25.15 49.56
C GLU A 17 -41.79 25.61 50.06
N VAL A 18 -41.86 26.73 50.79
CA VAL A 18 -43.13 27.36 51.17
C VAL A 18 -43.90 27.82 49.92
N SER A 19 -43.21 28.37 48.90
CA SER A 19 -43.84 28.79 47.64
C SER A 19 -44.47 27.62 46.86
N LYS A 20 -43.90 26.40 46.96
CA LYS A 20 -44.49 25.20 46.37
C LYS A 20 -45.71 24.70 47.14
N MET A 21 -45.73 24.89 48.46
CA MET A 21 -46.80 24.39 49.32
C MET A 21 -48.07 25.26 49.28
N LEU A 22 -47.96 26.55 48.96
CA LEU A 22 -49.04 27.53 48.99
C LEU A 22 -49.28 28.16 47.61
N GLN A 23 -49.68 27.34 46.63
CA GLN A 23 -49.88 27.78 45.25
C GLN A 23 -51.31 28.30 44.97
N ARG A 24 -52.29 27.98 45.82
CA ARG A 24 -53.69 28.42 45.67
C ARG A 24 -54.25 29.02 46.98
N PRO A 25 -55.19 29.99 46.92
CA PRO A 25 -55.66 30.71 48.10
C PRO A 25 -56.35 29.84 49.16
N ASP A 26 -57.03 28.76 48.76
CA ASP A 26 -57.69 27.78 49.63
C ASP A 26 -56.70 26.99 50.52
N GLN A 27 -55.42 26.97 50.15
CA GLN A 27 -54.38 26.25 50.89
C GLN A 27 -53.87 27.03 52.12
N LEU A 28 -54.20 28.33 52.24
CA LEU A 28 -53.88 29.16 53.40
C LEU A 28 -54.55 28.64 54.68
N GLU A 29 -55.72 28.00 54.58
CA GLU A 29 -56.42 27.41 55.74
C GLU A 29 -55.63 26.28 56.40
N ARG A 30 -54.69 25.66 55.67
CA ARG A 30 -53.84 24.55 56.17
C ARG A 30 -52.53 25.01 56.81
N ILE A 31 -52.23 26.31 56.81
CA ILE A 31 -50.98 26.86 57.40
C ILE A 31 -50.80 26.44 58.85
N ASP A 32 -51.87 26.45 59.65
CA ASP A 32 -51.78 26.12 61.08
C ASP A 32 -51.44 24.63 61.31
N GLN A 33 -51.87 23.75 60.40
CA GLN A 33 -51.47 22.34 60.40
C GLN A 33 -50.01 22.17 59.97
N TYR A 34 -49.55 22.89 58.95
CA TYR A 34 -48.15 22.86 58.52
C TYR A 34 -47.21 23.43 59.59
N GLY A 35 -47.60 24.51 60.26
CA GLY A 35 -46.86 25.09 61.40
C GLY A 35 -46.71 24.11 62.55
N LYS A 36 -47.78 23.41 62.94
CA LYS A 36 -47.73 22.35 63.97
C LYS A 36 -46.85 21.17 63.53
N LYS A 37 -46.88 20.77 62.25
CA LYS A 37 -46.02 19.71 61.70
C LYS A 37 -44.54 20.11 61.74
N TYR A 38 -44.22 21.33 61.33
CA TYR A 38 -42.84 21.84 61.35
C TYR A 38 -42.33 22.04 62.77
N ALA A 39 -43.16 22.53 63.70
CA ALA A 39 -42.79 22.64 65.11
C ALA A 39 -42.45 21.27 65.73
N ARG A 40 -43.24 20.23 65.43
CA ARG A 40 -42.92 18.85 65.86
C ARG A 40 -41.62 18.34 65.22
N HIS A 41 -41.40 18.62 63.94
CA HIS A 41 -40.18 18.22 63.25
C HIS A 41 -38.94 18.93 63.81
N LYS A 42 -39.04 20.23 64.12
CA LYS A 42 -37.99 21.03 64.76
C LYS A 42 -37.61 20.47 66.14
N VAL A 43 -38.60 20.19 66.99
CA VAL A 43 -38.36 19.63 68.33
C VAL A 43 -37.68 18.24 68.24
N SER A 44 -38.09 17.41 67.28
CA SER A 44 -37.45 16.11 67.02
C SER A 44 -36.00 16.27 66.57
N LEU A 45 -35.73 17.17 65.62
CA LEU A 45 -34.38 17.48 65.13
C LEU A 45 -33.49 18.02 66.25
N GLU A 46 -33.98 18.96 67.06
CA GLU A 46 -33.24 19.52 68.20
C GLU A 46 -32.91 18.44 69.25
N SER A 47 -33.85 17.53 69.53
CA SER A 47 -33.62 16.39 70.44
C SER A 47 -32.56 15.43 69.91
N ASN A 48 -32.61 15.10 68.60
CA ASN A 48 -31.64 14.23 67.96
C ASN A 48 -30.25 14.88 67.91
N LEU A 49 -30.19 16.17 67.57
CA LEU A 49 -28.94 16.93 67.52
C LEU A 49 -28.31 17.06 68.90
N LYS A 50 -29.12 17.33 69.95
CA LYS A 50 -28.65 17.39 71.33
C LYS A 50 -28.10 16.05 71.80
N SER A 51 -28.77 14.94 71.46
CA SER A 51 -28.30 13.59 71.79
C SER A 51 -26.99 13.25 71.06
N ALA A 52 -26.89 13.61 69.78
CA ALA A 52 -25.68 13.39 68.99
C ALA A 52 -24.48 14.24 69.48
N LEU A 53 -24.72 15.53 69.78
CA LEU A 53 -23.69 16.42 70.33
C LEU A 53 -23.24 15.97 71.71
N GLN A 54 -24.16 15.54 72.57
CA GLN A 54 -23.82 15.00 73.89
C GLN A 54 -22.94 13.76 73.76
N GLY A 55 -23.28 12.83 72.86
CA GLY A 55 -22.44 11.64 72.60
C GLY A 55 -21.05 11.97 72.07
N GLN A 56 -20.92 12.98 71.20
CA GLN A 56 -19.63 13.47 70.71
C GLN A 56 -18.81 14.13 71.83
N PHE A 57 -19.44 14.98 72.67
CA PHE A 57 -18.77 15.61 73.81
C PHE A 57 -18.29 14.59 74.84
N ASP A 58 -19.12 13.59 75.16
CA ASP A 58 -18.75 12.53 76.10
C ASP A 58 -17.61 11.66 75.53
N SER A 59 -17.62 11.39 74.22
CA SER A 59 -16.52 10.69 73.54
C SER A 59 -15.22 11.48 73.57
N VAL A 60 -15.26 12.79 73.30
CA VAL A 60 -14.07 13.67 73.36
C VAL A 60 -13.55 13.80 74.79
N LYS A 61 -14.44 13.96 75.77
CA LYS A 61 -14.08 14.04 77.19
C LYS A 61 -13.44 12.74 77.67
N ASN A 62 -14.02 11.59 77.33
CA ASN A 62 -13.46 10.29 77.66
C ASN A 62 -12.12 10.05 76.94
N GLY A 63 -12.01 10.47 75.68
CA GLY A 63 -10.76 10.40 74.91
C GLY A 63 -9.64 11.23 75.55
N LEU A 64 -9.93 12.46 75.98
CA LEU A 64 -8.98 13.32 76.67
C LEU A 64 -8.56 12.74 78.02
N ALA A 65 -9.51 12.25 78.82
CA ALA A 65 -9.21 11.62 80.11
C ALA A 65 -8.34 10.35 79.95
N GLN A 66 -8.61 9.54 78.91
CA GLN A 66 -7.76 8.39 78.58
C GLN A 66 -6.37 8.79 78.11
N LEU A 67 -6.25 9.89 77.36
CA LEU A 67 -4.97 10.40 76.88
C LEU A 67 -4.10 10.89 78.06
N GLU A 68 -4.71 11.62 78.99
CA GLU A 68 -4.07 12.15 80.18
C GLU A 68 -3.60 11.00 81.10
N GLY A 69 -4.46 10.01 81.36
CA GLY A 69 -4.08 8.80 82.11
C GLY A 69 -3.02 7.95 81.40
N SER A 70 -3.04 7.88 80.07
CA SER A 70 -2.01 7.17 79.30
C SER A 70 -0.65 7.86 79.41
N LEU A 71 -0.63 9.19 79.47
CA LEU A 71 0.59 9.98 79.66
C LEU A 71 1.23 9.72 81.03
N GLU A 72 0.42 9.64 82.09
CA GLU A 72 0.88 9.25 83.43
C GLU A 72 1.41 7.81 83.44
N HIS A 73 0.65 6.86 82.89
CA HIS A 73 1.08 5.46 82.82
C HIS A 73 2.38 5.27 82.02
N ILE A 74 2.58 6.01 80.92
CA ILE A 74 3.83 5.98 80.16
C ILE A 74 4.99 6.53 81.01
N GLY A 75 4.75 7.57 81.80
CA GLY A 75 5.71 8.10 82.76
C GLY A 75 6.13 7.06 83.79
N GLU A 76 5.17 6.35 84.37
CA GLU A 76 5.43 5.24 85.30
C GLU A 76 6.19 4.10 84.63
N ILE A 77 5.73 3.61 83.47
CA ILE A 77 6.41 2.53 82.73
C ILE A 77 7.86 2.90 82.44
N ARG A 78 8.13 4.15 82.06
CA ARG A 78 9.50 4.62 81.81
C ARG A 78 10.37 4.57 83.06
N LYS A 79 9.81 4.92 84.21
CA LYS A 79 10.48 4.81 85.51
C LYS A 79 10.75 3.34 85.87
N THR A 80 9.74 2.47 85.77
CA THR A 80 9.90 1.04 86.08
C THR A 80 10.88 0.35 85.13
N MET A 81 10.90 0.74 83.86
CA MET A 81 11.89 0.23 82.88
C MET A 81 13.32 0.66 83.23
N ALA A 82 13.51 1.88 83.75
CA ALA A 82 14.82 2.33 84.22
C ALA A 82 15.27 1.52 85.45
N GLU A 83 14.38 1.30 86.41
CA GLU A 83 14.64 0.47 87.60
C GLU A 83 14.98 -0.99 87.21
N ILE A 84 14.23 -1.58 86.28
CA ILE A 84 14.51 -2.93 85.76
C ILE A 84 15.87 -2.97 85.05
N SER A 85 16.21 -1.95 84.25
CA SER A 85 17.51 -1.88 83.57
C SER A 85 18.67 -1.84 84.56
N GLU A 86 18.53 -1.10 85.66
CA GLU A 86 19.53 -1.02 86.74
C GLU A 86 19.71 -2.36 87.47
N VAL A 87 18.61 -3.08 87.73
CA VAL A 87 18.67 -4.44 88.31
C VAL A 87 19.32 -5.43 87.35
N LEU A 88 18.97 -5.37 86.05
CA LEU A 88 19.51 -6.26 85.03
C LEU A 88 21.00 -6.06 84.77
N GLN A 89 21.57 -4.88 85.01
CA GLN A 89 23.03 -4.65 84.93
C GLN A 89 23.84 -5.59 85.83
N LYS A 90 23.24 -6.13 86.91
CA LYS A 90 23.91 -7.06 87.85
C LYS A 90 23.87 -8.52 87.39
N VAL A 91 23.04 -8.87 86.40
CA VAL A 91 22.83 -10.25 85.92
C VAL A 91 24.05 -10.86 85.21
N PRO A 92 24.85 -10.13 84.39
CA PRO A 92 26.04 -10.70 83.75
C PRO A 92 27.08 -11.23 84.75
N ALA A 93 27.24 -10.57 85.90
CA ALA A 93 28.11 -11.04 86.98
C ALA A 93 27.56 -12.32 87.64
N LEU A 94 26.23 -12.43 87.77
CA LEU A 94 25.55 -13.64 88.26
C LEU A 94 25.72 -14.82 87.28
N HIS A 95 25.61 -14.56 85.97
CA HIS A 95 25.84 -15.55 84.91
C HIS A 95 27.24 -16.18 85.02
N LYS A 96 28.25 -15.36 85.33
CA LYS A 96 29.62 -15.84 85.54
C LYS A 96 29.78 -16.64 86.84
N ARG A 97 29.11 -16.27 87.94
CA ARG A 97 29.14 -17.02 89.21
C ARG A 97 28.42 -18.36 89.16
N LEU A 98 27.38 -18.48 88.33
CA LEU A 98 26.57 -19.70 88.16
C LEU A 98 27.06 -20.55 86.96
N ALA A 99 28.32 -20.43 86.55
CA ALA A 99 28.86 -21.23 85.44
C ALA A 99 28.84 -22.73 85.76
N GLU A 100 29.40 -23.13 86.90
CA GLU A 100 29.47 -24.54 87.33
C GLU A 100 28.09 -25.19 87.47
N LEU A 101 27.11 -24.47 88.05
CA LEU A 101 25.74 -24.98 88.19
C LEU A 101 25.05 -25.18 86.83
N ARG A 102 25.37 -24.34 85.84
CA ARG A 102 24.81 -24.45 84.48
C ARG A 102 25.44 -25.59 83.70
N GLU A 103 26.74 -25.83 83.88
CA GLU A 103 27.40 -27.00 83.32
C GLU A 103 26.77 -28.28 83.88
N GLU A 104 26.57 -28.35 85.20
CA GLU A 104 25.94 -29.51 85.83
C GLU A 104 24.46 -29.69 85.41
N GLN A 105 23.71 -28.58 85.26
CA GLN A 105 22.35 -28.60 84.74
C GLN A 105 22.29 -29.02 83.26
N ALA A 106 23.29 -28.66 82.46
CA ALA A 106 23.41 -29.10 81.07
C ALA A 106 23.66 -30.61 80.99
N SER A 107 24.60 -31.14 81.79
CA SER A 107 24.84 -32.58 81.90
C SER A 107 23.59 -33.32 82.40
N TYR A 108 22.90 -32.81 83.41
CA TYR A 108 21.64 -33.39 83.88
C TYR A 108 20.54 -33.37 82.80
N GLY A 109 20.44 -32.28 82.03
CA GLY A 109 19.53 -32.17 80.89
C GLY A 109 19.82 -33.21 79.80
N GLN A 110 21.09 -33.41 79.47
CA GLN A 110 21.52 -34.45 78.53
C GLN A 110 21.15 -35.85 79.00
N TYR A 111 21.42 -36.18 80.28
CA TYR A 111 21.04 -37.48 80.84
C TYR A 111 19.53 -37.66 80.89
N GLN A 112 18.77 -36.62 81.23
CA GLN A 112 17.32 -36.68 81.27
C GLN A 112 16.73 -36.93 79.87
N VAL A 113 17.21 -36.22 78.84
CA VAL A 113 16.77 -36.43 77.45
C VAL A 113 17.21 -37.79 76.92
N ALA A 114 18.40 -38.27 77.27
CA ALA A 114 18.85 -39.61 76.95
C ALA A 114 18.02 -40.69 77.66
N MET A 115 17.62 -40.48 78.92
CA MET A 115 16.76 -41.39 79.69
C MET A 115 15.32 -41.40 79.17
N ASP A 116 14.77 -40.24 78.82
CA ASP A 116 13.42 -40.10 78.26
C ASP A 116 13.35 -40.74 76.86
N ASN A 117 14.42 -40.61 76.05
CA ASN A 117 14.54 -41.27 74.74
C ASN A 117 15.06 -42.72 74.81
N MET A 118 15.48 -43.22 75.98
CA MET A 118 16.11 -44.53 76.12
C MET A 118 15.20 -45.67 75.67
N LYS A 119 13.88 -45.56 75.92
CA LYS A 119 12.88 -46.51 75.43
C LYS A 119 12.78 -46.54 73.90
N HIS A 120 13.07 -45.42 73.25
CA HIS A 120 12.94 -45.26 71.81
C HIS A 120 14.20 -45.73 71.07
N ILE A 121 15.38 -45.49 71.63
CA ILE A 121 16.68 -45.85 71.05
C ILE A 121 16.78 -47.38 70.85
N PHE A 122 16.44 -48.22 71.83
CA PHE A 122 16.57 -49.68 71.67
C PHE A 122 15.63 -50.32 70.63
N THR A 123 14.59 -49.60 70.19
CA THR A 123 13.57 -50.09 69.24
C THR A 123 13.75 -49.57 67.81
N VAL A 124 14.80 -48.77 67.55
CA VAL A 124 15.02 -48.12 66.24
C VAL A 124 15.16 -49.14 65.09
N PRO A 125 15.98 -50.21 65.18
CA PRO A 125 16.14 -51.17 64.08
C PRO A 125 14.84 -51.88 63.70
N ASP A 126 14.10 -52.39 64.69
CA ASP A 126 12.82 -53.08 64.48
C ASP A 126 11.74 -52.13 63.94
N SER A 127 11.72 -50.88 64.42
CA SER A 127 10.78 -49.87 63.95
C SER A 127 11.08 -49.42 62.51
N LEU A 128 12.36 -49.34 62.13
CA LEU A 128 12.78 -49.05 60.75
C LEU A 128 12.29 -50.14 59.78
N GLU A 129 12.44 -51.42 60.13
CA GLU A 129 12.00 -52.54 59.29
C GLU A 129 10.48 -52.54 59.11
N ARG A 130 9.72 -52.36 60.20
CA ARG A 130 8.24 -52.28 60.16
C ARG A 130 7.73 -51.07 59.39
N ALA A 131 8.35 -49.90 59.58
CA ALA A 131 7.99 -48.70 58.83
C ALA A 131 8.32 -48.85 57.33
N GLN A 132 9.42 -49.52 56.99
CA GLN A 132 9.77 -49.82 55.60
C GLN A 132 8.76 -50.80 54.96
N GLN A 133 8.31 -51.82 55.70
CA GLN A 133 7.25 -52.72 55.26
C GLN A 133 5.93 -51.97 55.02
N ALA A 134 5.55 -51.05 55.92
CA ALA A 134 4.34 -50.24 55.75
C ALA A 134 4.40 -49.35 54.50
N ILE A 135 5.58 -48.84 54.11
CA ILE A 135 5.78 -48.12 52.84
C ILE A 135 5.58 -49.05 51.64
N GLN A 136 6.11 -50.28 51.69
CA GLN A 136 5.96 -51.26 50.62
C GLN A 136 4.51 -51.71 50.44
N GLU A 137 3.74 -51.81 51.54
CA GLU A 137 2.31 -52.15 51.53
C GLU A 137 1.40 -50.96 51.15
N GLY A 138 1.96 -49.78 50.85
CA GLY A 138 1.19 -48.58 50.47
C GLY A 138 0.48 -47.87 51.63
N LYS A 139 0.73 -48.28 52.87
CA LYS A 139 0.15 -47.68 54.10
C LYS A 139 0.97 -46.46 54.55
N LEU A 140 1.08 -45.47 53.66
CA LEU A 140 2.01 -44.34 53.84
C LEU A 140 1.74 -43.47 55.06
N LEU A 141 0.46 -43.27 55.42
CA LEU A 141 0.10 -42.51 56.63
C LEU A 141 0.60 -43.19 57.90
N ASN A 142 0.58 -44.53 57.92
CA ASN A 142 0.97 -45.34 59.07
C ASN A 142 2.49 -45.34 59.24
N ALA A 143 3.23 -45.34 58.13
CA ALA A 143 4.68 -45.21 58.16
C ALA A 143 5.14 -43.81 58.64
N HIS A 144 4.29 -42.78 58.50
CA HIS A 144 4.62 -41.39 58.78
C HIS A 144 4.10 -40.86 60.13
N GLN A 145 2.87 -41.22 60.51
CA GLN A 145 2.15 -40.60 61.64
C GLN A 145 2.40 -41.30 62.99
N PRO A 146 2.59 -40.53 64.09
CA PRO A 146 2.67 -41.06 65.45
C PRO A 146 1.38 -41.74 65.93
N GLY A 147 1.52 -42.82 66.70
CA GLY A 147 0.47 -43.32 67.60
C GLY A 147 -0.70 -44.10 66.98
N VAL A 148 -0.53 -44.72 65.81
CA VAL A 148 -1.59 -45.54 65.17
C VAL A 148 -1.31 -47.06 65.25
N PHE A 149 -0.06 -47.49 65.49
CA PHE A 149 0.36 -48.91 65.51
C PHE A 149 1.51 -49.18 66.50
N ASP A 150 1.83 -50.45 66.77
CA ASP A 150 2.85 -50.93 67.73
C ASP A 150 4.32 -50.73 67.28
N PHE A 151 4.61 -49.74 66.43
CA PHE A 151 5.96 -49.42 65.99
C PHE A 151 6.15 -47.91 65.81
N GLN A 152 7.39 -47.43 65.91
CA GLN A 152 7.67 -46.00 65.79
C GLN A 152 7.60 -45.54 64.34
N SER A 153 6.87 -44.45 64.13
CA SER A 153 6.72 -43.79 62.84
C SER A 153 7.96 -42.98 62.45
N LEU A 154 8.10 -42.64 61.18
CA LEU A 154 9.21 -41.80 60.69
C LEU A 154 9.32 -40.49 61.49
N MET A 155 8.19 -39.88 61.88
CA MET A 155 8.18 -38.63 62.63
C MET A 155 8.72 -38.78 64.06
N GLU A 156 8.44 -39.91 64.72
CA GLU A 156 8.96 -40.20 66.07
C GLU A 156 10.46 -40.54 66.02
N LEU A 157 10.90 -41.25 64.98
CA LEU A 157 12.31 -41.58 64.75
C LEU A 157 13.13 -40.33 64.40
N GLU A 158 12.62 -39.45 63.51
CA GLU A 158 13.26 -38.16 63.20
C GLU A 158 13.24 -37.24 64.44
N GLY A 159 12.15 -37.19 65.21
CA GLY A 159 12.07 -36.40 66.44
C GLY A 159 13.08 -36.83 67.50
N SER A 160 13.20 -38.13 67.75
CA SER A 160 14.18 -38.68 68.71
C SER A 160 15.62 -38.35 68.30
N ARG A 161 15.94 -38.49 67.01
CA ARG A 161 17.24 -38.10 66.45
C ARG A 161 17.51 -36.61 66.65
N ASP A 162 16.54 -35.77 66.28
CA ASP A 162 16.68 -34.31 66.27
C ASP A 162 16.81 -33.74 67.70
N ASP A 163 16.11 -34.31 68.68
CA ASP A 163 16.22 -33.91 70.09
C ASP A 163 17.56 -34.32 70.71
N LEU A 164 18.08 -35.51 70.39
CA LEU A 164 19.41 -35.94 70.84
C LEU A 164 20.53 -35.08 70.21
N LEU A 165 20.43 -34.77 68.91
CA LEU A 165 21.38 -33.89 68.24
C LEU A 165 21.32 -32.44 68.76
N TYR A 166 20.13 -31.96 69.13
CA TYR A 166 19.98 -30.64 69.72
C TYR A 166 20.62 -30.53 71.11
N GLU A 167 20.43 -31.52 71.98
CA GLU A 167 21.07 -31.51 73.30
C GLU A 167 22.58 -31.69 73.22
N LEU A 168 23.09 -32.39 72.20
CA LEU A 168 24.52 -32.41 71.89
C LEU A 168 25.03 -31.02 71.47
N HIS A 169 24.28 -30.33 70.59
CA HIS A 169 24.63 -28.98 70.12
C HIS A 169 24.64 -27.92 71.23
N ARG A 170 23.85 -28.11 72.30
CA ARG A 170 23.78 -27.17 73.44
C ARG A 170 25.02 -27.21 74.33
N VAL A 171 25.87 -28.23 74.21
CA VAL A 171 27.09 -28.34 75.02
C VAL A 171 28.28 -27.72 74.27
N PRO A 172 28.96 -26.71 74.86
CA PRO A 172 30.17 -26.15 74.28
C PRO A 172 31.32 -27.19 74.32
N ASP A 173 32.09 -27.31 73.23
CA ASP A 173 33.20 -28.27 73.03
C ASP A 173 32.82 -29.77 73.08
N HIS A 174 31.67 -30.15 72.49
CA HIS A 174 31.29 -31.57 72.34
C HIS A 174 32.25 -32.35 71.42
N ASP A 175 32.44 -33.65 71.70
CA ASP A 175 33.29 -34.51 70.88
C ASP A 175 32.63 -34.79 69.53
N LYS A 176 33.35 -34.53 68.44
CA LYS A 176 32.89 -34.82 67.06
C LYS A 176 32.69 -36.32 66.81
N ALA A 177 33.23 -37.19 67.67
CA ALA A 177 32.97 -38.62 67.63
C ALA A 177 31.50 -38.96 67.96
N ASP A 178 30.90 -38.27 68.93
CA ASP A 178 29.52 -38.51 69.38
C ASP A 178 28.50 -38.04 68.34
N GLU A 179 28.79 -36.93 67.66
CA GLU A 179 28.00 -36.44 66.52
C GLU A 179 27.99 -37.47 65.38
N LYS A 180 29.17 -38.01 65.02
CA LYS A 180 29.29 -39.06 63.99
C LYS A 180 28.63 -40.38 64.38
N LEU A 181 28.66 -40.74 65.66
CA LEU A 181 28.01 -41.95 66.17
C LEU A 181 26.49 -41.86 66.01
N LEU A 182 25.89 -40.73 66.38
CA LEU A 182 24.45 -40.49 66.21
C LEU A 182 24.06 -40.42 64.73
N GLU A 183 24.87 -39.76 63.88
CA GLU A 183 24.66 -39.76 62.42
C GLU A 183 24.67 -41.17 61.83
N HIS A 184 25.62 -42.01 62.25
CA HIS A 184 25.71 -43.40 61.77
C HIS A 184 24.52 -44.24 62.27
N TYR A 185 24.15 -44.10 63.54
CA TYR A 185 23.06 -44.85 64.16
C TYR A 185 21.70 -44.56 63.51
N PHE A 186 21.42 -43.28 63.19
CA PHE A 186 20.17 -42.86 62.57
C PHE A 186 20.21 -42.83 61.02
N SER A 187 21.25 -43.36 60.37
CA SER A 187 21.35 -43.37 58.90
C SER A 187 20.17 -44.08 58.22
N GLY A 188 19.61 -45.10 58.89
CA GLY A 188 18.43 -45.84 58.43
C GLY A 188 17.17 -44.97 58.34
N VAL A 189 17.01 -43.98 59.24
CA VAL A 189 15.90 -43.02 59.24
C VAL A 189 15.95 -42.15 57.99
N GLN A 190 17.14 -41.70 57.59
CA GLN A 190 17.33 -40.92 56.36
C GLN A 190 16.94 -41.71 55.11
N LYS A 191 17.31 -43.00 55.05
CA LYS A 191 16.91 -43.90 53.96
C LYS A 191 15.39 -44.10 53.90
N LEU A 192 14.76 -44.33 55.05
CA LEU A 192 13.31 -44.46 55.18
C LEU A 192 12.57 -43.20 54.71
N SER A 193 13.05 -42.02 55.11
CA SER A 193 12.54 -40.71 54.67
C SER A 193 12.63 -40.54 53.15
N SER A 194 13.76 -40.96 52.55
CA SER A 194 13.94 -40.99 51.10
C SER A 194 12.94 -41.93 50.42
N ASP A 195 12.78 -43.15 50.91
CA ASP A 195 11.91 -44.17 50.30
C ASP A 195 10.42 -43.80 50.40
N LEU A 196 9.99 -43.21 51.53
CA LEU A 196 8.66 -42.62 51.67
C LEU A 196 8.43 -41.53 50.62
N SER A 197 9.40 -40.61 50.48
CA SER A 197 9.29 -39.51 49.51
C SER A 197 9.12 -40.04 48.08
N LYS A 198 9.89 -41.08 47.67
CA LYS A 198 9.77 -41.68 46.34
C LYS A 198 8.36 -42.20 46.06
N GLN A 199 7.71 -42.84 47.04
CA GLN A 199 6.34 -43.34 46.89
C GLN A 199 5.33 -42.18 46.80
N LEU A 200 5.51 -41.11 47.57
CA LEU A 200 4.68 -39.90 47.47
C LEU A 200 4.76 -39.27 46.08
N TRP A 201 5.98 -39.12 45.53
CA TRP A 201 6.18 -38.59 44.19
C TRP A 201 5.58 -39.50 43.12
N LEU A 202 5.66 -40.82 43.28
CA LEU A 202 5.03 -41.76 42.35
C LEU A 202 3.50 -41.60 42.33
N ILE A 203 2.86 -41.49 43.50
CA ILE A 203 1.41 -41.26 43.60
C ILE A 203 1.01 -39.93 42.93
N LEU A 204 1.72 -38.84 43.25
CA LEU A 204 1.43 -37.52 42.67
C LEU A 204 1.71 -37.49 41.16
N SER A 205 2.72 -38.21 40.68
CA SER A 205 3.03 -38.35 39.24
C SER A 205 1.98 -39.13 38.44
N ARG A 206 1.01 -39.77 39.12
CA ARG A 206 -0.10 -40.53 38.51
C ARG A 206 -1.47 -40.01 38.94
N MET A 207 -1.51 -38.82 39.55
CA MET A 207 -2.68 -38.22 40.19
C MET A 207 -3.94 -38.25 39.32
N MET A 208 -3.84 -37.90 38.03
CA MET A 208 -4.99 -37.86 37.12
C MET A 208 -5.68 -39.21 36.95
N THR A 209 -4.93 -40.31 37.04
CA THR A 209 -5.48 -41.68 37.00
C THR A 209 -5.87 -42.18 38.39
N THR A 210 -5.09 -41.84 39.42
CA THR A 210 -5.33 -42.27 40.80
C THR A 210 -6.60 -41.64 41.35
N VAL A 211 -6.90 -40.37 41.04
CA VAL A 211 -8.10 -39.68 41.55
C VAL A 211 -9.41 -40.32 41.08
N GLN A 212 -9.39 -40.93 39.89
CA GLN A 212 -10.57 -41.58 39.31
C GLN A 212 -10.85 -42.95 39.95
N ARG A 213 -9.83 -43.60 40.52
CA ARG A 213 -9.95 -44.94 41.13
C ARG A 213 -9.99 -44.85 42.66
N GLU A 214 -9.05 -44.13 43.26
CA GLU A 214 -8.77 -44.06 44.70
C GLU A 214 -8.32 -42.64 45.12
N PRO A 215 -9.25 -41.67 45.24
CA PRO A 215 -8.93 -40.28 45.60
C PRO A 215 -8.32 -40.13 47.01
N THR A 216 -8.63 -41.04 47.92
CA THR A 216 -8.12 -41.05 49.31
C THR A 216 -6.60 -41.20 49.39
N THR A 217 -5.97 -41.85 48.40
CA THR A 217 -4.52 -42.03 48.32
C THR A 217 -3.80 -40.70 48.08
N ILE A 218 -4.41 -39.79 47.29
CA ILE A 218 -3.88 -38.44 47.03
C ILE A 218 -4.01 -37.58 48.29
N VAL A 219 -5.18 -37.61 48.95
CA VAL A 219 -5.40 -36.90 50.22
C VAL A 219 -4.36 -37.35 51.26
N THR A 220 -4.09 -38.64 51.33
CA THR A 220 -3.09 -39.20 52.26
C THR A 220 -1.69 -38.67 51.96
N ALA A 221 -1.27 -38.66 50.70
CA ALA A 221 0.02 -38.13 50.30
C ALA A 221 0.17 -36.63 50.63
N LEU A 222 -0.85 -35.82 50.35
CA LEU A 222 -0.83 -34.38 50.63
C LEU A 222 -0.89 -34.06 52.12
N ARG A 223 -1.59 -34.85 52.92
CA ARG A 223 -1.59 -34.73 54.40
C ARG A 223 -0.19 -34.94 54.98
N ILE A 224 0.58 -35.87 54.43
CA ILE A 224 1.97 -36.10 54.83
C ILE A 224 2.83 -34.88 54.46
N VAL A 225 2.67 -34.33 53.25
CA VAL A 225 3.38 -33.13 52.80
C VAL A 225 3.11 -31.92 53.71
N GLU A 226 1.85 -31.61 54.03
CA GLU A 226 1.50 -30.48 54.90
C GLU A 226 2.04 -30.65 56.33
N ARG A 227 2.09 -31.87 56.84
CA ARG A 227 2.70 -32.15 58.15
C ARG A 227 4.20 -31.88 58.13
N GLU A 228 4.89 -32.31 57.08
CA GLU A 228 6.32 -32.10 56.91
C GLU A 228 6.69 -30.63 56.78
N GLU A 229 5.87 -29.83 56.08
CA GLU A 229 6.03 -28.37 56.02
C GLU A 229 5.79 -27.70 57.38
N ALA A 230 4.82 -28.19 58.17
CA ALA A 230 4.60 -27.69 59.53
C ALA A 230 5.78 -28.00 60.46
N ILE A 231 6.46 -29.13 60.26
CA ILE A 231 7.70 -29.48 60.98
C ILE A 231 8.85 -28.57 60.52
N ASP A 232 9.05 -28.39 59.21
CA ASP A 232 10.04 -27.46 58.65
C ASP A 232 9.89 -26.05 59.25
N ALA A 233 8.67 -25.53 59.33
CA ALA A 233 8.39 -24.22 59.91
C ALA A 233 8.75 -24.13 61.41
N LYS A 234 8.55 -25.21 62.18
CA LYS A 234 8.99 -25.27 63.59
C LYS A 234 10.51 -25.30 63.71
N CYS A 235 11.18 -26.10 62.87
CA CYS A 235 12.64 -26.18 62.84
C CYS A 235 13.28 -24.84 62.48
N ILE A 236 12.73 -24.11 61.49
CA ILE A 236 13.23 -22.79 61.10
C ILE A 236 13.13 -21.79 62.27
N LYS A 237 11.99 -21.75 62.98
CA LYS A 237 11.82 -20.91 64.18
C LYS A 237 12.78 -21.29 65.32
N ARG A 238 13.03 -22.59 65.49
CA ARG A 238 14.01 -23.09 66.47
C ARG A 238 15.43 -22.67 66.08
N ASN A 239 15.78 -22.71 64.80
CA ASN A 239 17.08 -22.29 64.30
C ASN A 239 17.32 -20.78 64.51
N GLU A 240 16.31 -19.93 64.30
CA GLU A 240 16.41 -18.48 64.56
C GLU A 240 16.73 -18.16 66.03
N SER A 241 16.29 -19.00 66.96
CA SER A 241 16.49 -18.79 68.40
C SER A 241 17.70 -19.53 68.99
N SER A 242 18.10 -20.68 68.42
CA SER A 242 19.12 -21.57 68.97
C SER A 242 20.35 -21.80 68.07
N GLY A 243 20.30 -21.41 66.79
CA GLY A 243 21.35 -21.68 65.81
C GLY A 243 21.43 -23.13 65.32
N PHE A 244 20.57 -24.03 65.81
CA PHE A 244 20.54 -25.43 65.44
C PHE A 244 19.50 -25.72 64.34
N MET A 245 19.94 -26.42 63.28
CA MET A 245 19.08 -26.97 62.24
C MET A 245 19.27 -28.49 62.16
N PRO A 246 18.20 -29.29 62.27
CA PRO A 246 18.31 -30.74 62.11
C PRO A 246 18.82 -31.16 60.72
N PRO A 247 19.57 -32.28 60.63
CA PRO A 247 20.11 -32.76 59.37
C PRO A 247 18.99 -33.14 58.38
N GLY A 248 19.08 -32.58 57.17
CA GLY A 248 18.10 -32.80 56.09
C GLY A 248 16.88 -31.87 56.10
N ARG A 249 16.84 -30.87 57.00
CA ARG A 249 15.78 -29.84 57.07
C ARG A 249 16.31 -28.46 56.59
N PRO A 250 15.46 -27.60 55.98
CA PRO A 250 14.06 -27.86 55.60
C PRO A 250 13.95 -28.76 54.37
N LYS A 251 12.99 -29.68 54.38
CA LYS A 251 12.76 -30.64 53.28
C LYS A 251 12.01 -30.03 52.09
N ARG A 252 11.16 -29.02 52.30
CA ARG A 252 10.40 -28.30 51.24
C ARG A 252 9.58 -29.23 50.33
N TRP A 253 8.95 -30.25 50.90
CA TRP A 253 8.19 -31.25 50.16
C TRP A 253 6.99 -30.68 49.40
N LYS A 254 6.43 -29.54 49.82
CA LYS A 254 5.42 -28.83 49.05
C LYS A 254 5.98 -28.35 47.72
N LYS A 255 7.16 -27.72 47.71
CA LYS A 255 7.79 -27.28 46.46
C LYS A 255 8.00 -28.46 45.51
N LYS A 256 8.55 -29.56 46.04
CA LYS A 256 8.79 -30.79 45.28
C LYS A 256 7.51 -31.46 44.76
N ALA A 257 6.43 -31.43 45.54
CA ALA A 257 5.12 -31.92 45.11
C ALA A 257 4.60 -31.15 43.88
N PHE A 258 4.69 -29.82 43.90
CA PHE A 258 4.30 -28.99 42.76
C PHE A 258 5.22 -29.16 41.55
N GLU A 259 6.52 -29.39 41.74
CA GLU A 259 7.45 -29.76 40.66
C GLU A 259 7.04 -31.09 39.99
N VAL A 260 6.73 -32.12 40.78
CA VAL A 260 6.25 -33.43 40.25
C VAL A 260 4.92 -33.30 39.50
N ILE A 261 4.01 -32.43 39.96
CA ILE A 261 2.75 -32.14 39.27
C ILE A 261 3.00 -31.42 37.95
N LYS A 262 3.94 -30.46 37.92
CA LYS A 262 4.35 -29.78 36.68
C LYS A 262 4.93 -30.79 35.68
N ASP A 263 5.83 -31.67 36.12
CA ASP A 263 6.41 -32.73 35.28
C ASP A 263 5.37 -33.74 34.77
N LEU A 264 4.29 -33.99 35.53
CA LEU A 264 3.16 -34.80 35.07
C LEU A 264 2.45 -34.12 33.89
N VAL A 265 2.18 -32.82 34.01
CA VAL A 265 1.51 -32.04 32.96
C VAL A 265 2.35 -31.99 31.70
N SER A 266 3.63 -31.66 31.80
CA SER A 266 4.54 -31.59 30.64
C SER A 266 4.65 -32.95 29.94
N ARG A 267 4.89 -34.04 30.68
CA ARG A 267 4.95 -35.40 30.10
C ARG A 267 3.65 -35.84 29.44
N SER A 268 2.48 -35.47 30.00
CA SER A 268 1.18 -35.78 29.37
C SER A 268 1.09 -35.16 27.99
N ILE A 269 1.48 -33.89 27.86
CA ILE A 269 1.44 -33.14 26.59
C ILE A 269 2.49 -33.66 25.60
N GLU A 270 3.72 -33.91 26.05
CA GLU A 270 4.84 -34.38 25.22
C GLU A 270 4.67 -35.82 24.72
N SER A 271 4.07 -36.70 25.53
CA SER A 271 3.91 -38.13 25.18
C SER A 271 2.98 -38.38 23.98
N ASN A 272 2.23 -37.37 23.54
CA ASN A 272 1.31 -37.45 22.42
C ASN A 272 1.95 -37.02 21.09
N GLN A 273 3.11 -37.56 20.76
CA GLN A 273 3.72 -37.36 19.45
C GLN A 273 2.87 -38.02 18.35
N VAL A 274 2.19 -37.18 17.57
CA VAL A 274 1.54 -37.58 16.32
C VAL A 274 2.60 -37.74 15.23
N GLN A 275 2.31 -38.68 14.33
CA GLN A 275 3.01 -38.99 13.07
C GLN A 275 3.77 -37.81 12.44
N ASN A 276 5.01 -38.07 12.02
CA ASN A 276 5.84 -37.09 11.29
C ASN A 276 5.13 -36.58 10.03
N ARG A 277 5.49 -35.36 9.57
CA ARG A 277 4.99 -34.73 8.33
C ARG A 277 5.00 -35.68 7.11
N GLU A 278 5.97 -36.59 7.05
CA GLU A 278 6.12 -37.61 5.99
C GLU A 278 5.00 -38.66 5.97
N GLN A 279 4.41 -38.98 7.12
CA GLN A 279 3.38 -40.00 7.26
C GLN A 279 1.97 -39.42 7.05
N ASN A 280 1.75 -38.15 7.42
CA ASN A 280 0.45 -37.50 7.27
C ASN A 280 0.57 -35.99 7.03
N LYS A 281 0.07 -35.51 5.89
CA LYS A 281 0.07 -34.08 5.53
C LYS A 281 -0.78 -33.21 6.48
N MET A 282 -1.73 -33.79 7.22
CA MET A 282 -2.57 -33.10 8.19
C MET A 282 -2.12 -33.30 9.65
N TRP A 283 -0.87 -33.74 9.87
CA TRP A 283 -0.35 -34.07 11.21
C TRP A 283 -0.60 -32.95 12.23
N ILE A 284 -0.36 -31.69 11.87
CA ILE A 284 -0.51 -30.55 12.79
C ILE A 284 -1.98 -30.34 13.20
N VAL A 285 -2.92 -30.51 12.26
CA VAL A 285 -4.35 -30.34 12.53
C VAL A 285 -4.83 -31.44 13.48
N LEU A 286 -4.39 -32.68 13.25
CA LEU A 286 -4.70 -33.82 14.12
C LEU A 286 -4.08 -33.64 15.51
N HIS A 287 -2.84 -33.17 15.57
CA HIS A 287 -2.13 -32.89 16.82
C HIS A 287 -2.83 -31.83 17.66
N LEU A 288 -3.21 -30.70 17.04
CA LEU A 288 -3.93 -29.62 17.69
C LEU A 288 -5.34 -30.05 18.19
N GLU A 289 -6.02 -30.93 17.45
CA GLU A 289 -7.31 -31.49 17.88
C GLU A 289 -7.17 -32.47 19.05
N LEU A 290 -6.09 -33.26 19.10
CA LEU A 290 -5.77 -34.10 20.25
C LEU A 290 -5.47 -33.24 21.50
N LEU A 291 -4.63 -32.21 21.36
CA LEU A 291 -4.35 -31.26 22.43
C LEU A 291 -5.62 -30.58 22.95
N ARG A 292 -6.55 -30.22 22.06
CA ARG A 292 -7.86 -29.68 22.44
C ARG A 292 -8.65 -30.66 23.32
N LYS A 293 -8.79 -31.92 22.88
CA LYS A 293 -9.53 -32.96 23.60
C LYS A 293 -8.92 -33.27 24.97
N MET A 294 -7.59 -33.34 25.04
CA MET A 294 -6.86 -33.54 26.29
C MET A 294 -7.05 -32.39 27.25
N THR A 295 -6.84 -31.15 26.81
CA THR A 295 -7.00 -29.95 27.64
C THR A 295 -8.39 -29.90 28.28
N LEU A 296 -9.43 -30.16 27.48
CA LEU A 296 -10.81 -30.23 27.97
C LEU A 296 -11.02 -31.34 29.01
N THR A 297 -10.41 -32.50 28.80
CA THR A 297 -10.59 -33.67 29.67
C THR A 297 -9.83 -33.48 30.99
N ASP A 298 -8.56 -33.08 30.93
CA ASP A 298 -7.68 -32.92 32.09
C ASP A 298 -8.17 -31.80 33.01
N ILE A 299 -8.55 -30.64 32.46
CA ILE A 299 -9.05 -29.53 33.28
C ILE A 299 -10.42 -29.87 33.89
N LYS A 300 -11.28 -30.62 33.20
CA LYS A 300 -12.54 -31.11 33.79
C LYS A 300 -12.31 -32.08 34.94
N ILE A 301 -11.37 -33.03 34.78
CA ILE A 301 -10.97 -33.94 35.86
C ILE A 301 -10.40 -33.14 37.05
N MET A 302 -9.56 -32.14 36.77
CA MET A 302 -8.99 -31.27 37.80
C MET A 302 -10.09 -30.55 38.59
N LYS A 303 -11.01 -29.86 37.91
CA LYS A 303 -12.12 -29.09 38.53
C LYS A 303 -13.07 -29.98 39.33
N ASN A 304 -13.40 -31.16 38.81
CA ASN A 304 -14.48 -32.00 39.37
C ASN A 304 -13.99 -33.04 40.38
N LEU A 305 -12.78 -33.59 40.20
CA LEU A 305 -12.30 -34.73 41.00
C LEU A 305 -11.07 -34.41 41.86
N VAL A 306 -10.19 -33.52 41.41
CA VAL A 306 -8.93 -33.24 42.12
C VAL A 306 -9.08 -32.13 43.17
N VAL A 307 -9.85 -31.08 42.89
CA VAL A 307 -10.09 -29.97 43.84
C VAL A 307 -10.49 -30.44 45.25
N PRO A 308 -11.42 -31.41 45.43
CA PRO A 308 -11.78 -31.91 46.75
C PRO A 308 -10.66 -32.63 47.50
N CYS A 309 -9.62 -33.09 46.81
CA CYS A 309 -8.50 -33.82 47.41
C CYS A 309 -7.41 -32.88 47.98
N PHE A 310 -7.43 -31.60 47.61
CA PHE A 310 -6.42 -30.61 47.98
C PHE A 310 -6.93 -29.64 49.06
N PRO A 311 -6.02 -29.11 49.91
CA PRO A 311 -6.39 -28.03 50.82
C PRO A 311 -6.85 -26.76 50.08
N PRO A 312 -7.85 -26.01 50.58
CA PRO A 312 -8.36 -24.81 49.89
C PRO A 312 -7.31 -23.72 49.65
N HIS A 313 -6.35 -23.54 50.57
CA HIS A 313 -5.29 -22.53 50.45
C HIS A 313 -4.24 -22.83 49.37
N TYR A 314 -4.27 -24.02 48.76
CA TYR A 314 -3.37 -24.35 47.65
C TYR A 314 -3.85 -23.76 46.31
N ASP A 315 -5.15 -23.43 46.19
CA ASP A 315 -5.78 -23.00 44.95
C ASP A 315 -5.35 -23.87 43.74
N ILE A 316 -5.47 -25.19 43.91
CA ILE A 316 -4.87 -26.18 43.00
C ILE A 316 -5.42 -26.05 41.57
N CYS A 317 -6.69 -25.67 41.42
CA CYS A 317 -7.30 -25.48 40.11
C CYS A 317 -6.57 -24.38 39.32
N LYS A 318 -6.39 -23.21 39.94
CA LYS A 318 -5.67 -22.09 39.34
C LYS A 318 -4.21 -22.41 39.08
N CYS A 319 -3.55 -23.05 40.04
CA CYS A 319 -2.15 -23.46 39.90
C CYS A 319 -1.95 -24.47 38.77
N TYR A 320 -2.80 -25.50 38.70
CA TYR A 320 -2.72 -26.52 37.67
C TYR A 320 -3.04 -25.95 36.29
N THR A 321 -4.09 -25.12 36.16
CA THR A 321 -4.41 -24.45 34.91
C THR A 321 -3.25 -23.58 34.42
N ARG A 322 -2.55 -22.87 35.32
CA ARG A 322 -1.33 -22.13 34.97
C ARG A 322 -0.21 -23.05 34.48
N MET A 323 0.07 -24.14 35.19
CA MET A 323 1.08 -25.13 34.78
C MET A 323 0.77 -25.75 33.41
N TYR A 324 -0.52 -26.01 33.15
CA TYR A 324 -1.00 -26.52 31.87
C TYR A 324 -0.84 -25.50 30.75
N HIS A 325 -1.23 -24.25 31.00
CA HIS A 325 -1.06 -23.14 30.07
C HIS A 325 0.42 -22.95 29.68
N GLU A 326 1.33 -22.90 30.68
CA GLU A 326 2.78 -22.79 30.44
C GLU A 326 3.34 -23.98 29.65
N SER A 327 2.99 -25.21 30.04
CA SER A 327 3.53 -26.42 29.41
C SER A 327 3.02 -26.59 27.98
N LEU A 328 1.75 -26.28 27.73
CA LEU A 328 1.16 -26.28 26.40
C LEU A 328 1.80 -25.20 25.51
N GLY A 329 2.03 -24.01 26.04
CA GLY A 329 2.73 -22.94 25.33
C GLY A 329 4.16 -23.33 24.95
N ASN A 330 4.90 -23.97 25.86
CA ASN A 330 6.26 -24.46 25.58
C ASN A 330 6.26 -25.56 24.51
N HIS A 331 5.34 -26.53 24.59
CA HIS A 331 5.20 -27.58 23.58
C HIS A 331 4.90 -27.00 22.19
N LEU A 332 4.00 -26.01 22.10
CA LEU A 332 3.73 -25.34 20.83
C LEU A 332 4.95 -24.56 20.32
N LYS A 333 5.76 -23.95 21.21
CA LYS A 333 7.02 -23.32 20.82
C LYS A 333 8.01 -24.33 20.23
N GLU A 334 8.13 -25.52 20.81
CA GLU A 334 8.97 -26.59 20.27
C GLU A 334 8.47 -27.04 18.89
N VAL A 335 7.17 -27.24 18.74
CA VAL A 335 6.54 -27.57 17.44
C VAL A 335 6.81 -26.49 16.39
N ILE A 336 6.73 -25.21 16.77
CA ILE A 336 7.05 -24.09 15.87
C ILE A 336 8.54 -24.10 15.47
N GLN A 337 9.44 -24.40 16.42
CA GLN A 337 10.89 -24.47 16.16
C GLN A 337 11.29 -25.61 15.24
N MET A 338 10.51 -26.69 15.17
CA MET A 338 10.71 -27.77 14.17
C MET A 338 10.46 -27.30 12.72
N GLY A 339 9.84 -26.13 12.54
CA GLY A 339 9.61 -25.49 11.25
C GLY A 339 8.23 -25.81 10.68
N LEU A 340 7.44 -24.77 10.39
CA LEU A 340 6.09 -24.88 9.81
C LEU A 340 6.11 -24.60 8.30
N GLU A 341 5.19 -25.21 7.55
CA GLU A 341 5.05 -25.05 6.10
C GLU A 341 3.61 -24.71 5.66
N GLY A 342 3.46 -23.74 4.76
CA GLY A 342 2.20 -23.44 4.08
C GLY A 342 0.99 -23.22 5.01
N ASN A 343 0.01 -24.13 4.94
CA ASN A 343 -1.25 -24.04 5.71
C ASN A 343 -1.08 -24.41 7.20
N GLU A 344 0.07 -24.94 7.61
CA GLU A 344 0.35 -25.25 9.01
C GLU A 344 0.43 -23.97 9.87
N PHE A 345 0.94 -22.86 9.31
CA PHE A 345 0.95 -21.55 9.98
C PHE A 345 -0.47 -21.10 10.35
N VAL A 346 -1.41 -21.21 9.41
CA VAL A 346 -2.82 -20.85 9.61
C VAL A 346 -3.43 -21.73 10.69
N SER A 347 -3.17 -23.03 10.65
CA SER A 347 -3.71 -24.00 11.61
C SER A 347 -3.28 -23.66 13.04
N VAL A 348 -1.99 -23.36 13.24
CA VAL A 348 -1.44 -22.97 14.55
C VAL A 348 -1.98 -21.60 15.00
N LEU A 349 -1.97 -20.59 14.12
CA LEU A 349 -2.46 -19.25 14.44
C LEU A 349 -3.95 -19.25 14.80
N GLN A 350 -4.79 -19.93 14.01
CA GLN A 350 -6.21 -20.10 14.30
C GLN A 350 -6.43 -20.80 15.64
N TRP A 351 -5.63 -21.84 15.93
CA TRP A 351 -5.79 -22.58 17.17
C TRP A 351 -5.42 -21.75 18.40
N VAL A 352 -4.29 -21.04 18.35
CA VAL A 352 -3.79 -20.21 19.45
C VAL A 352 -4.68 -18.99 19.70
N LEU A 353 -5.13 -18.31 18.64
CA LEU A 353 -5.88 -17.06 18.75
C LEU A 353 -7.38 -17.26 18.96
N ASN A 354 -7.96 -18.32 18.41
CA ASN A 354 -9.42 -18.54 18.43
C ASN A 354 -9.78 -19.79 19.24
N THR A 355 -9.26 -20.96 18.86
CA THR A 355 -9.68 -22.23 19.48
C THR A 355 -9.32 -22.34 20.96
N TYR A 356 -8.11 -21.97 21.38
CA TYR A 356 -7.67 -22.09 22.77
C TYR A 356 -8.44 -21.16 23.73
N PRO A 357 -8.63 -19.86 23.43
CA PRO A 357 -9.50 -19.02 24.24
C PRO A 357 -10.93 -19.56 24.35
N ASP A 358 -11.47 -20.16 23.30
CA ASP A 358 -12.81 -20.75 23.33
C ASP A 358 -12.88 -22.03 24.18
N ILE A 359 -11.82 -22.85 24.19
CA ILE A 359 -11.68 -23.98 25.14
C ILE A 359 -11.73 -23.46 26.58
N MET A 360 -10.97 -22.41 26.88
CA MET A 360 -10.89 -21.83 28.23
C MET A 360 -12.25 -21.25 28.66
N LYS A 361 -12.93 -20.51 27.78
CA LYS A 361 -14.31 -20.03 28.01
C LYS A 361 -15.29 -21.18 28.26
N ALA A 362 -15.21 -22.26 27.49
CA ALA A 362 -16.08 -23.43 27.65
C ALA A 362 -15.86 -24.19 28.97
N LEU A 363 -14.75 -23.92 29.68
CA LEU A 363 -14.44 -24.47 31.00
C LEU A 363 -14.77 -23.50 32.15
N ASP A 364 -15.40 -22.36 31.84
CA ASP A 364 -15.66 -21.22 32.73
C ASP A 364 -14.37 -20.57 33.27
N ILE A 365 -13.31 -20.55 32.48
CA ILE A 365 -12.03 -19.93 32.85
C ILE A 365 -11.82 -18.69 31.98
N ASN A 366 -11.57 -17.54 32.61
CA ASN A 366 -11.28 -16.32 31.87
C ASN A 366 -9.88 -16.40 31.21
N PRO A 367 -9.77 -16.37 29.87
CA PRO A 367 -8.48 -16.46 29.19
C PRO A 367 -7.52 -15.32 29.56
N HIS A 368 -8.06 -14.13 29.88
CA HIS A 368 -7.24 -12.96 30.22
C HIS A 368 -6.48 -13.09 31.54
N GLU A 369 -6.89 -14.01 32.42
CA GLU A 369 -6.24 -14.22 33.72
C GLU A 369 -4.83 -14.83 33.60
N TYR A 370 -4.57 -15.58 32.53
CA TYR A 370 -3.31 -16.31 32.31
C TYR A 370 -2.43 -15.68 31.23
N GLY A 371 -2.97 -14.73 30.45
CA GLY A 371 -2.27 -14.12 29.33
C GLY A 371 -2.39 -14.94 28.04
N PRO A 372 -1.76 -14.49 26.94
CA PRO A 372 -1.75 -15.21 25.67
C PRO A 372 -0.88 -16.48 25.78
N LEU A 373 -1.33 -17.56 25.14
CA LEU A 373 -0.64 -18.86 25.18
C LEU A 373 0.78 -18.81 24.58
N LEU A 374 0.96 -17.96 23.58
CA LEU A 374 2.26 -17.64 22.99
C LEU A 374 2.54 -16.14 23.15
N ASP A 375 3.81 -15.79 23.32
CA ASP A 375 4.23 -14.40 23.39
C ASP A 375 3.83 -13.66 22.12
N SER A 376 3.43 -12.38 22.26
CA SER A 376 2.99 -11.58 21.12
C SER A 376 4.06 -11.42 20.04
N SER A 377 5.35 -11.51 20.40
CA SER A 377 6.46 -11.55 19.44
C SER A 377 6.38 -12.77 18.51
N VAL A 378 6.20 -13.97 19.09
CA VAL A 378 6.11 -15.24 18.34
C VAL A 378 4.88 -15.24 17.43
N ILE A 379 3.74 -14.73 17.92
CA ILE A 379 2.51 -14.63 17.12
C ILE A 379 2.73 -13.68 15.93
N ASN A 380 3.30 -12.50 16.17
CA ASN A 380 3.59 -11.54 15.11
C ASN A 380 4.63 -12.08 14.10
N ASP A 381 5.60 -12.88 14.55
CA ASP A 381 6.60 -13.51 13.68
C ASP A 381 5.98 -14.60 12.79
N LEU A 382 5.08 -15.42 13.35
CA LEU A 382 4.32 -16.41 12.59
C LEU A 382 3.44 -15.75 11.53
N GLU A 383 2.73 -14.68 11.89
CA GLU A 383 1.91 -13.92 10.95
C GLU A 383 2.73 -13.26 9.85
N ARG A 384 3.84 -12.61 10.20
CA ARG A 384 4.75 -12.02 9.22
C ARG A 384 5.28 -13.07 8.24
N THR A 385 5.65 -14.24 8.75
CA THR A 385 6.17 -15.34 7.93
C THR A 385 5.08 -15.92 7.01
N TYR A 386 3.86 -16.09 7.51
CA TYR A 386 2.70 -16.50 6.71
C TYR A 386 2.38 -15.50 5.59
N ILE A 387 2.29 -14.22 5.91
CA ILE A 387 2.01 -13.15 4.95
C ILE A 387 3.11 -13.10 3.89
N LYS A 388 4.38 -13.17 4.31
CA LYS A 388 5.53 -13.20 3.40
C LYS A 388 5.48 -14.41 2.45
N ASN A 389 5.27 -15.61 2.97
CA ASN A 389 5.20 -16.83 2.15
C ASN A 389 4.04 -16.75 1.13
N THR A 390 2.90 -16.20 1.56
CA THR A 390 1.75 -15.98 0.67
C THR A 390 2.05 -14.92 -0.41
N ASN A 391 2.70 -13.81 -0.05
CA ASN A 391 3.15 -12.80 -1.00
C ASN A 391 4.11 -13.40 -2.05
N ASP A 392 5.10 -14.17 -1.61
CA ASP A 392 6.07 -14.82 -2.48
C ASP A 392 5.38 -15.82 -3.45
N ASN A 393 4.35 -16.54 -2.99
CA ASN A 393 3.55 -17.41 -3.85
C ASN A 393 2.70 -16.62 -4.85
N LEU A 394 2.01 -15.55 -4.41
CA LEU A 394 1.21 -14.69 -5.28
C LEU A 394 2.06 -14.03 -6.37
N SER A 395 3.25 -13.56 -6.03
CA SER A 395 4.20 -12.95 -6.97
C SER A 395 4.69 -13.90 -8.06
N LYS A 396 4.61 -15.22 -7.84
CA LYS A 396 4.95 -16.23 -8.85
C LYS A 396 3.73 -16.66 -9.66
N TRP A 397 2.60 -16.91 -8.98
CA TRP A 397 1.40 -17.44 -9.62
C TRP A 397 0.68 -16.41 -10.49
N LEU A 398 0.48 -15.18 -10.01
CA LEU A 398 -0.29 -14.17 -10.75
C LEU A 398 0.37 -13.78 -12.09
N PRO A 399 1.70 -13.53 -12.18
CA PRO A 399 2.34 -13.29 -13.46
C PRO A 399 2.32 -14.50 -14.40
N ALA A 400 2.43 -15.72 -13.86
CA ALA A 400 2.36 -16.95 -14.66
C ALA A 400 0.97 -17.17 -15.28
N THR A 401 -0.10 -16.83 -14.54
CA THR A 401 -1.48 -16.81 -15.06
C THR A 401 -1.61 -15.84 -16.24
N LEU A 402 -1.06 -14.63 -16.11
CA LEU A 402 -1.05 -13.66 -17.20
C LEU A 402 -0.23 -14.14 -18.40
N ASP A 403 0.97 -14.69 -18.20
CA ASP A 403 1.81 -15.20 -19.29
C ASP A 403 1.14 -16.34 -20.07
N THR A 404 0.35 -17.17 -19.39
CA THR A 404 -0.46 -18.22 -20.01
C THR A 404 -1.57 -17.61 -20.88
N ALA A 405 -2.24 -16.57 -20.39
CA ALA A 405 -3.27 -15.87 -21.17
C ALA A 405 -2.69 -15.13 -22.39
N VAL A 406 -1.54 -14.47 -22.25
CA VAL A 406 -0.84 -13.77 -23.35
C VAL A 406 -0.47 -14.75 -24.47
N LYS A 407 0.00 -15.96 -24.13
CA LYS A 407 0.23 -17.02 -25.13
C LYS A 407 -1.06 -17.43 -25.83
N GLY A 408 -2.17 -17.50 -25.10
CA GLY A 408 -3.50 -17.76 -25.65
C GLY A 408 -3.97 -16.70 -26.64
N TRP A 409 -3.71 -15.41 -26.38
CA TRP A 409 -4.08 -14.31 -27.29
C TRP A 409 -3.42 -14.40 -28.67
N ARG A 410 -2.27 -15.06 -28.75
CA ARG A 410 -1.49 -15.26 -29.99
C ARG A 410 -1.79 -16.60 -30.67
N SER A 411 -2.71 -17.40 -30.13
CA SER A 411 -3.07 -18.70 -30.70
C SER A 411 -4.08 -18.56 -31.85
N SER A 412 -4.05 -19.49 -32.81
CA SER A 412 -4.99 -19.54 -33.92
C SER A 412 -6.40 -20.05 -33.55
N ASN A 413 -6.63 -20.42 -32.29
CA ASN A 413 -7.93 -20.86 -31.80
C ASN A 413 -8.69 -19.66 -31.19
N PRO A 414 -9.98 -19.46 -31.53
CA PRO A 414 -10.78 -18.40 -30.94
C PRO A 414 -10.97 -18.61 -29.43
N PRO A 415 -10.99 -17.56 -28.60
CA PRO A 415 -11.27 -17.67 -27.17
C PRO A 415 -12.71 -18.17 -26.92
N ASP A 416 -12.99 -18.68 -25.73
CA ASP A 416 -14.35 -19.04 -25.33
C ASP A 416 -15.29 -17.83 -25.43
N ALA A 417 -16.46 -18.03 -26.04
CA ALA A 417 -17.49 -17.01 -26.24
C ALA A 417 -18.61 -17.17 -25.21
N ASP A 418 -19.14 -16.06 -24.69
CA ASP A 418 -20.35 -16.10 -23.87
C ASP A 418 -21.61 -16.39 -24.71
N GLU A 419 -22.78 -16.52 -24.06
CA GLU A 419 -24.08 -16.77 -24.73
C GLU A 419 -24.46 -15.70 -25.78
N GLN A 420 -23.74 -14.56 -25.78
CA GLN A 420 -23.90 -13.42 -26.70
C GLN A 420 -22.79 -13.37 -27.75
N ASN A 421 -22.01 -14.45 -27.88
CA ASN A 421 -20.90 -14.58 -28.83
C ASN A 421 -19.77 -13.56 -28.60
N CYS A 422 -19.61 -13.05 -27.37
CA CYS A 422 -18.54 -12.13 -27.01
C CYS A 422 -17.38 -12.89 -26.35
N HIS A 423 -16.18 -12.77 -26.94
CA HIS A 423 -14.96 -13.39 -26.43
C HIS A 423 -14.37 -12.59 -25.26
N ARG A 424 -14.05 -13.25 -24.14
CA ARG A 424 -13.44 -12.61 -22.95
C ARG A 424 -12.16 -13.33 -22.53
N THR A 425 -11.22 -12.58 -21.96
CA THR A 425 -10.04 -13.18 -21.31
C THR A 425 -10.40 -13.69 -19.91
N THR A 426 -9.81 -14.81 -19.48
CA THR A 426 -10.04 -15.41 -18.16
C THR A 426 -9.29 -14.72 -17.02
N VAL A 427 -8.28 -13.91 -17.34
CA VAL A 427 -7.38 -13.26 -16.36
C VAL A 427 -8.12 -12.54 -15.23
N PRO A 428 -9.13 -11.67 -15.49
CA PRO A 428 -10.01 -11.10 -14.47
C PRO A 428 -10.59 -12.08 -13.45
N LEU A 429 -11.08 -13.24 -13.92
CA LEU A 429 -11.72 -14.24 -13.08
C LEU A 429 -10.69 -14.98 -12.24
N ASP A 430 -9.60 -15.40 -12.86
CA ASP A 430 -8.52 -16.15 -12.22
C ASP A 430 -7.88 -15.33 -11.09
N VAL A 431 -7.61 -14.04 -11.34
CA VAL A 431 -7.07 -13.12 -10.32
C VAL A 431 -8.05 -12.92 -9.16
N THR A 432 -9.35 -12.75 -9.44
CA THR A 432 -10.37 -12.55 -8.39
C THR A 432 -10.47 -13.76 -7.48
N VAL A 433 -10.53 -14.97 -8.04
CA VAL A 433 -10.62 -16.22 -7.27
C VAL A 433 -9.39 -16.41 -6.39
N MET A 434 -8.19 -16.11 -6.90
CA MET A 434 -6.95 -16.21 -6.12
C MET A 434 -6.93 -15.25 -4.92
N VAL A 435 -7.39 -14.00 -5.10
CA VAL A 435 -7.47 -13.02 -4.02
C VAL A 435 -8.51 -13.44 -2.97
N GLU A 436 -9.70 -13.87 -3.40
CA GLU A 436 -10.79 -14.29 -2.52
C GLU A 436 -10.40 -15.48 -1.62
N GLN A 437 -9.69 -16.46 -2.19
CA GLN A 437 -9.21 -17.63 -1.45
C GLN A 437 -8.24 -17.23 -0.32
N ASN A 438 -7.25 -16.39 -0.61
CA ASN A 438 -6.25 -15.98 0.39
C ASN A 438 -6.86 -15.10 1.49
N ILE A 439 -7.78 -14.22 1.12
CA ILE A 439 -8.54 -13.41 2.08
C ILE A 439 -9.41 -14.28 2.99
N THR A 440 -10.11 -15.28 2.43
CA THR A 440 -10.96 -16.19 3.21
C THR A 440 -10.16 -16.96 4.25
N VAL A 441 -8.93 -17.36 3.92
CA VAL A 441 -8.02 -18.01 4.87
C VAL A 441 -7.54 -17.02 5.94
N ALA A 442 -7.19 -15.78 5.59
CA ALA A 442 -6.77 -14.78 6.57
C ALA A 442 -7.89 -14.42 7.57
N LYS A 443 -9.17 -14.45 7.13
CA LYS A 443 -10.35 -14.24 7.98
C LYS A 443 -10.46 -15.25 9.12
N THR A 444 -9.96 -16.47 8.96
CA THR A 444 -10.03 -17.49 10.04
C THR A 444 -9.03 -17.24 11.16
N ILE A 445 -8.09 -16.31 10.98
CA ILE A 445 -7.06 -15.95 11.96
C ILE A 445 -7.51 -14.77 12.81
N ARG A 446 -7.49 -13.53 12.27
CA ARG A 446 -8.01 -12.31 12.91
C ARG A 446 -8.17 -11.18 11.90
N PHE A 447 -8.95 -10.15 12.27
CA PHE A 447 -9.24 -8.99 11.42
C PHE A 447 -7.97 -8.26 10.94
N ASP A 448 -7.02 -7.99 11.85
CA ASP A 448 -5.78 -7.28 11.53
C ASP A 448 -4.92 -8.01 10.47
N THR A 449 -4.83 -9.34 10.58
CA THR A 449 -4.14 -10.19 9.59
C THR A 449 -4.86 -10.18 8.24
N THR A 450 -6.18 -10.03 8.26
CA THR A 450 -6.98 -9.92 7.03
C THR A 450 -6.72 -8.60 6.30
N ALA A 451 -6.60 -7.48 7.04
CA ALA A 451 -6.22 -6.19 6.47
C ALA A 451 -4.82 -6.24 5.83
N LYS A 452 -3.82 -6.77 6.56
CA LYS A 452 -2.46 -6.93 6.02
C LYS A 452 -2.40 -7.85 4.79
N MET A 453 -3.21 -8.90 4.75
CA MET A 453 -3.31 -9.78 3.58
C MET A 453 -3.96 -9.06 2.40
N LEU A 454 -4.96 -8.20 2.66
CA LEU A 454 -5.59 -7.38 1.63
C LEU A 454 -4.57 -6.43 0.99
N ASP A 455 -3.74 -5.76 1.79
CA ASP A 455 -2.67 -4.88 1.28
C ASP A 455 -1.72 -5.64 0.34
N VAL A 456 -1.27 -6.82 0.76
CA VAL A 456 -0.41 -7.70 -0.06
C VAL A 456 -1.09 -8.11 -1.36
N CYS A 457 -2.36 -8.54 -1.29
CA CYS A 457 -3.13 -8.89 -2.49
C CYS A 457 -3.29 -7.70 -3.43
N ILE A 458 -3.56 -6.50 -2.91
CA ILE A 458 -3.68 -5.28 -3.72
C ILE A 458 -2.35 -4.99 -4.42
N ASP A 459 -1.23 -4.98 -3.69
CA ASP A 459 0.09 -4.71 -4.27
C ASP A 459 0.43 -5.71 -5.40
N GLN A 460 0.15 -6.99 -5.21
CA GLN A 460 0.40 -8.01 -6.24
C GLN A 460 -0.55 -7.90 -7.45
N VAL A 461 -1.83 -7.60 -7.23
CA VAL A 461 -2.79 -7.36 -8.31
C VAL A 461 -2.37 -6.15 -9.13
N VAL A 462 -1.94 -5.07 -8.48
CA VAL A 462 -1.44 -3.84 -9.13
C VAL A 462 -0.26 -4.16 -10.07
N GLN A 463 0.71 -4.96 -9.62
CA GLN A 463 1.84 -5.37 -10.46
C GLN A 463 1.41 -6.15 -11.71
N VAL A 464 0.45 -7.07 -11.56
CA VAL A 464 -0.07 -7.88 -12.68
C VAL A 464 -0.90 -7.04 -13.63
N LEU A 465 -1.65 -6.07 -13.10
CA LEU A 465 -2.44 -5.12 -13.88
C LEU A 465 -1.55 -4.22 -14.76
N TYR A 466 -0.39 -3.79 -14.28
CA TYR A 466 0.59 -3.09 -15.10
C TYR A 466 1.13 -3.96 -16.24
N LYS A 467 1.57 -5.17 -15.91
CA LYS A 467 2.06 -6.12 -16.91
C LYS A 467 0.97 -6.43 -17.94
N TRP A 468 -0.28 -6.56 -17.49
CA TRP A 468 -1.44 -6.76 -18.36
C TRP A 468 -1.69 -5.56 -19.27
N LYS A 469 -1.69 -4.32 -18.76
CA LYS A 469 -1.80 -3.08 -19.56
C LYS A 469 -0.72 -3.06 -20.66
N ASN A 470 0.53 -3.33 -20.30
CA ASN A 470 1.64 -3.30 -21.25
C ASN A 470 1.52 -4.38 -22.33
N GLU A 471 1.18 -5.61 -21.97
CA GLU A 471 1.01 -6.70 -22.93
C GLU A 471 -0.23 -6.51 -23.82
N VAL A 472 -1.32 -5.94 -23.28
CA VAL A 472 -2.51 -5.57 -24.07
C VAL A 472 -2.20 -4.43 -25.01
N LEU A 473 -1.46 -3.40 -24.58
CA LEU A 473 -1.01 -2.31 -25.45
C LEU A 473 -0.07 -2.80 -26.55
N LYS A 474 0.83 -3.72 -26.21
CA LYS A 474 1.72 -4.37 -27.19
C LYS A 474 0.91 -5.19 -28.20
N TYR A 475 -0.02 -6.03 -27.74
CA TYR A 475 -0.92 -6.78 -28.60
C TYR A 475 -1.80 -5.86 -29.46
N LYS A 476 -2.33 -4.77 -28.87
CA LYS A 476 -3.06 -3.72 -29.58
C LYS A 476 -2.19 -3.10 -30.66
N ASN A 477 -0.99 -2.63 -30.34
CA ASN A 477 -0.11 -1.98 -31.30
C ASN A 477 0.32 -2.92 -32.43
N GLU A 478 0.62 -4.20 -32.11
CA GLU A 478 0.87 -5.25 -33.10
C GLU A 478 -0.36 -5.46 -34.01
N CYS A 479 -1.57 -5.56 -33.46
CA CYS A 479 -2.82 -5.71 -34.23
C CYS A 479 -3.25 -4.45 -34.99
N PHE A 480 -2.98 -3.24 -34.48
CA PHE A 480 -3.37 -1.97 -35.10
C PHE A 480 -2.37 -1.52 -36.16
N GLN A 481 -1.08 -1.84 -36.02
CA GLN A 481 -0.13 -1.74 -37.12
C GLN A 481 -0.59 -2.62 -38.28
N ASP A 482 -0.97 -3.87 -38.00
CA ASP A 482 -1.52 -4.79 -38.99
C ASP A 482 -2.81 -4.25 -39.64
N ARG A 483 -3.75 -3.66 -38.86
CA ARG A 483 -4.96 -3.02 -39.42
C ARG A 483 -4.69 -1.73 -40.21
N SER A 484 -3.74 -0.91 -39.79
CA SER A 484 -3.38 0.32 -40.51
C SER A 484 -2.69 -0.01 -41.84
N GLN A 485 -1.91 -1.09 -41.85
CA GLN A 485 -1.32 -1.67 -43.04
C GLN A 485 -2.40 -2.30 -43.93
N GLN A 486 -3.36 -3.02 -43.35
CA GLN A 486 -4.51 -3.60 -44.06
C GLN A 486 -5.42 -2.52 -44.67
N LEU A 487 -5.71 -1.44 -43.95
CA LEU A 487 -6.46 -0.30 -44.46
C LEU A 487 -5.69 0.41 -45.59
N ARG A 488 -4.36 0.55 -45.44
CA ARG A 488 -3.47 1.08 -46.49
C ARG A 488 -3.44 0.16 -47.70
N ASP A 489 -3.50 -1.16 -47.50
CA ASP A 489 -3.56 -2.19 -48.54
C ASP A 489 -4.90 -2.19 -49.28
N ASP A 490 -6.01 -2.08 -48.55
CA ASP A 490 -7.36 -2.01 -49.10
C ASP A 490 -7.55 -0.70 -49.87
N ALA A 491 -7.12 0.44 -49.29
CA ALA A 491 -7.18 1.73 -49.97
C ALA A 491 -6.29 1.76 -51.22
N ALA A 492 -5.06 1.24 -51.14
CA ALA A 492 -4.20 1.11 -52.32
C ALA A 492 -4.78 0.12 -53.35
N GLY A 493 -5.48 -0.93 -52.91
CA GLY A 493 -6.23 -1.85 -53.76
C GLY A 493 -7.35 -1.16 -54.52
N MET A 494 -8.21 -0.41 -53.82
CA MET A 494 -9.31 0.36 -54.40
C MET A 494 -8.82 1.42 -55.39
N LEU A 495 -7.74 2.15 -55.04
CA LEU A 495 -7.14 3.13 -55.94
C LEU A 495 -6.56 2.51 -57.22
N LEU A 496 -6.13 1.24 -57.17
CA LEU A 496 -5.56 0.56 -58.33
C LEU A 496 -6.59 -0.28 -59.10
N GLU A 497 -7.77 -0.51 -58.53
CA GLU A 497 -8.81 -1.35 -59.13
C GLU A 497 -9.24 -0.83 -60.51
N GLU A 498 -9.66 0.44 -60.58
CA GLU A 498 -10.12 1.07 -61.82
C GLU A 498 -9.03 1.13 -62.92
N PRO A 499 -7.79 1.59 -62.65
CA PRO A 499 -6.70 1.52 -63.62
C PRO A 499 -6.43 0.10 -64.14
N PHE A 500 -6.53 -0.93 -63.29
CA PHE A 500 -6.27 -2.31 -63.75
C PHE A 500 -7.46 -2.94 -64.49
N VAL A 501 -8.69 -2.50 -64.23
CA VAL A 501 -9.85 -2.88 -65.04
C VAL A 501 -9.70 -2.37 -66.47
N ASP A 502 -9.28 -1.11 -66.63
CA ASP A 502 -9.05 -0.50 -67.95
C ASP A 502 -7.90 -1.19 -68.72
N LEU A 503 -6.89 -1.67 -67.99
CA LEU A 503 -5.70 -2.28 -68.58
C LEU A 503 -5.80 -3.79 -68.82
N GLU A 504 -6.83 -4.47 -68.33
CA GLU A 504 -6.93 -5.94 -68.37
C GLU A 504 -6.81 -6.49 -69.79
N MET A 505 -7.47 -5.82 -70.76
CA MET A 505 -7.45 -6.25 -72.16
C MET A 505 -6.05 -6.15 -72.78
N HIS A 506 -5.23 -5.21 -72.33
CA HIS A 506 -3.87 -5.01 -72.82
C HIS A 506 -2.87 -6.02 -72.23
N PHE A 507 -3.10 -6.50 -71.01
CA PHE A 507 -2.30 -7.60 -70.45
C PHE A 507 -2.53 -8.93 -71.18
N VAL A 508 -3.73 -9.17 -71.73
CA VAL A 508 -4.02 -10.37 -72.54
C VAL A 508 -3.27 -10.35 -73.89
N ASP A 509 -3.01 -9.15 -74.42
CA ASP A 509 -2.28 -8.98 -75.68
C ASP A 509 -0.77 -9.21 -75.54
N VAL A 510 -0.22 -9.10 -74.33
CA VAL A 510 1.18 -9.44 -74.02
C VAL A 510 1.41 -10.93 -74.25
N PHE A 511 2.44 -11.29 -75.03
CA PHE A 511 2.73 -12.67 -75.47
C PHE A 511 1.60 -13.36 -76.28
N SER A 512 0.67 -12.58 -76.83
CA SER A 512 -0.25 -13.04 -77.88
C SER A 512 0.47 -13.32 -79.21
N LYS A 513 -0.23 -13.86 -80.22
CA LYS A 513 0.37 -14.18 -81.53
C LYS A 513 0.96 -12.96 -82.26
N ASN A 514 0.42 -11.77 -82.00
CA ASN A 514 0.83 -10.51 -82.63
C ASN A 514 1.72 -9.66 -81.72
N TRP A 515 2.00 -10.13 -80.49
CA TRP A 515 2.77 -9.37 -79.50
C TRP A 515 4.13 -8.97 -80.01
N LEU A 516 4.88 -9.85 -80.69
CA LEU A 516 6.24 -9.55 -81.11
C LEU A 516 6.33 -8.34 -82.06
N GLU A 517 5.27 -8.06 -82.82
CA GLU A 517 5.22 -6.99 -83.84
C GLU A 517 4.55 -5.70 -83.33
N SER A 518 3.76 -5.76 -82.25
CA SER A 518 3.01 -4.60 -81.72
C SER A 518 3.62 -4.03 -80.43
N THR A 519 3.80 -2.71 -80.32
CA THR A 519 4.21 -2.04 -79.07
C THR A 519 3.02 -1.47 -78.27
N ILE A 520 1.82 -1.53 -78.85
CA ILE A 520 0.63 -0.83 -78.37
C ILE A 520 0.27 -1.24 -76.93
N ALA A 521 0.36 -2.52 -76.59
CA ALA A 521 -0.07 -3.01 -75.28
C ALA A 521 0.70 -2.37 -74.11
N VAL A 522 2.04 -2.33 -74.18
CA VAL A 522 2.88 -1.76 -73.09
C VAL A 522 2.91 -0.24 -73.13
N GLU A 523 2.84 0.37 -74.32
CA GLU A 523 2.69 1.83 -74.45
C GLU A 523 1.39 2.31 -73.79
N THR A 524 0.25 1.67 -74.06
CA THR A 524 -1.03 2.01 -73.42
C THR A 524 -0.98 1.79 -71.91
N ILE A 525 -0.41 0.66 -71.43
CA ILE A 525 -0.21 0.42 -69.98
C ILE A 525 0.57 1.57 -69.31
N CYS A 526 1.63 2.07 -69.96
CA CYS A 526 2.41 3.17 -69.41
C CYS A 526 1.64 4.49 -69.40
N VAL A 527 1.00 4.87 -70.52
CA VAL A 527 0.27 6.14 -70.63
C VAL A 527 -0.91 6.20 -69.67
N THR A 528 -1.73 5.15 -69.60
CA THR A 528 -2.86 5.09 -68.67
C THR A 528 -2.41 5.19 -67.22
N MET A 529 -1.30 4.52 -66.84
CA MET A 529 -0.74 4.65 -65.49
C MET A 529 -0.20 6.07 -65.22
N GLU A 530 0.40 6.75 -66.20
CA GLU A 530 0.82 8.14 -66.04
C GLU A 530 -0.38 9.08 -65.79
N ASP A 531 -1.48 8.88 -66.51
CA ASP A 531 -2.71 9.65 -66.36
C ASP A 531 -3.31 9.47 -64.95
N TYR A 532 -3.53 8.23 -64.50
CA TYR A 532 -4.09 7.96 -63.16
C TYR A 532 -3.18 8.44 -62.02
N PHE A 533 -1.85 8.27 -62.12
CA PHE A 533 -0.93 8.75 -61.08
C PHE A 533 -0.80 10.28 -61.06
N SER A 534 -1.20 10.97 -62.13
CA SER A 534 -1.30 12.44 -62.12
C SER A 534 -2.36 12.94 -61.13
N ASP A 535 -3.45 12.18 -60.96
CA ASP A 535 -4.52 12.45 -59.99
C ASP A 535 -4.12 12.05 -58.56
N TYR A 536 -3.22 11.07 -58.41
CA TYR A 536 -2.73 10.58 -57.11
C TYR A 536 -1.71 11.49 -56.43
N ARG A 537 -1.32 12.62 -57.07
CA ARG A 537 -0.38 13.62 -56.51
C ARG A 537 -0.81 14.24 -55.18
N ARG A 538 -2.09 14.11 -54.82
CA ARG A 538 -2.64 14.60 -53.53
C ARG A 538 -2.34 13.67 -52.36
N LEU A 539 -1.86 12.45 -52.62
CA LEU A 539 -1.43 11.52 -51.57
C LEU A 539 -0.15 12.03 -50.89
N THR A 540 0.04 11.68 -49.62
CA THR A 540 1.32 11.92 -48.93
C THR A 540 2.44 11.14 -49.62
N GLN A 541 3.67 11.65 -49.53
CA GLN A 541 4.82 11.09 -50.25
C GLN A 541 5.04 9.60 -49.97
N GLU A 542 4.90 9.16 -48.72
CA GLU A 542 5.01 7.75 -48.35
C GLU A 542 3.90 6.87 -48.96
N ASN A 543 2.67 7.36 -48.98
CA ASN A 543 1.53 6.62 -49.56
C ASN A 543 1.59 6.59 -51.09
N LEU A 544 2.08 7.67 -51.73
CA LEU A 544 2.30 7.69 -53.17
C LEU A 544 3.37 6.67 -53.59
N ILE A 545 4.49 6.60 -52.85
CA ILE A 545 5.53 5.57 -53.06
C ILE A 545 4.97 4.16 -52.84
N TYR A 546 4.14 3.99 -51.81
CA TYR A 546 3.49 2.70 -51.51
C TYR A 546 2.57 2.22 -52.64
N VAL A 547 1.66 3.09 -53.11
CA VAL A 547 0.75 2.81 -54.23
C VAL A 547 1.53 2.57 -55.52
N ALA A 548 2.59 3.34 -55.78
CA ALA A 548 3.46 3.14 -56.94
C ALA A 548 4.17 1.79 -56.91
N LEU A 549 4.73 1.38 -55.78
CA LEU A 549 5.37 0.06 -55.64
C LEU A 549 4.38 -1.09 -55.80
N ARG A 550 3.16 -0.95 -55.26
CA ARG A 550 2.08 -1.94 -55.42
C ARG A 550 1.65 -2.05 -56.89
N ALA A 551 1.49 -0.93 -57.60
CA ALA A 551 1.19 -0.91 -59.03
C ALA A 551 2.30 -1.59 -59.85
N GLN A 552 3.57 -1.25 -59.60
CA GLN A 552 4.71 -1.89 -60.27
C GLN A 552 4.73 -3.41 -60.08
N ARG A 553 4.49 -3.89 -58.86
CA ARG A 553 4.39 -5.34 -58.57
C ARG A 553 3.23 -5.99 -59.32
N THR A 554 2.04 -5.41 -59.30
CA THR A 554 0.86 -5.95 -60.00
C THR A 554 1.08 -6.01 -61.52
N ILE A 555 1.68 -4.98 -62.12
CA ILE A 555 2.02 -4.97 -63.55
C ILE A 555 3.05 -6.07 -63.86
N ALA A 556 4.11 -6.20 -63.05
CA ALA A 556 5.11 -7.26 -63.24
C ALA A 556 4.49 -8.66 -63.12
N ILE A 557 3.61 -8.88 -62.14
CA ILE A 557 2.87 -10.13 -61.96
C ILE A 557 1.96 -10.39 -63.17
N LYS A 558 1.13 -9.43 -63.60
CA LYS A 558 0.25 -9.59 -64.78
C LYS A 558 1.00 -9.75 -66.09
N TYR A 559 2.21 -9.20 -66.21
CA TYR A 559 3.11 -9.46 -67.33
C TYR A 559 3.69 -10.88 -67.27
N MET A 560 4.11 -11.38 -66.09
CA MET A 560 4.57 -12.76 -65.90
C MET A 560 3.45 -13.80 -66.07
N THR A 561 2.36 -13.67 -65.29
CA THR A 561 1.01 -13.43 -65.80
C THR A 561 0.80 -13.89 -67.20
N ALA A 562 0.98 -12.97 -68.16
CA ALA A 562 0.83 -13.05 -69.60
C ALA A 562 2.01 -13.68 -70.36
N MET A 563 3.17 -13.92 -69.76
CA MET A 563 4.33 -14.63 -70.33
C MET A 563 4.37 -16.16 -70.07
N LEU A 564 4.20 -16.64 -68.81
CA LEU A 564 4.39 -18.02 -68.34
C LEU A 564 3.18 -19.02 -68.38
N GLY A 565 2.15 -18.80 -69.19
CA GLY A 565 0.84 -19.45 -69.14
C GLY A 565 0.45 -20.17 -70.44
N GLY A 566 -0.55 -21.05 -70.38
CA GLY A 566 -0.68 -22.17 -71.32
C GLY A 566 -1.06 -21.91 -72.80
N LYS A 567 -1.31 -20.68 -73.27
CA LYS A 567 -1.70 -20.38 -74.68
C LYS A 567 -0.96 -19.16 -75.25
N ARG A 568 0.36 -19.27 -75.48
CA ARG A 568 1.23 -18.10 -75.73
C ARG A 568 2.20 -18.28 -76.89
N TYR A 569 2.74 -17.15 -77.36
CA TYR A 569 3.82 -17.10 -78.34
C TYR A 569 5.06 -17.79 -77.78
N VAL A 570 5.52 -18.85 -78.45
CA VAL A 570 6.78 -19.55 -78.18
C VAL A 570 7.69 -19.33 -79.39
N PRO A 571 8.85 -18.69 -79.23
CA PRO A 571 9.81 -18.49 -80.33
C PRO A 571 10.28 -19.83 -80.89
N LYS A 572 10.34 -19.95 -82.22
CA LYS A 572 10.77 -21.19 -82.89
C LYS A 572 12.23 -21.14 -83.35
N THR A 573 12.74 -19.95 -83.65
CA THR A 573 14.10 -19.73 -84.13
C THR A 573 14.95 -18.97 -83.11
N GLN A 574 16.28 -19.05 -83.23
CA GLN A 574 17.19 -18.28 -82.37
C GLN A 574 17.04 -16.77 -82.59
N GLU A 575 16.72 -16.35 -83.82
CA GLU A 575 16.44 -14.95 -84.15
C GLU A 575 15.15 -14.47 -83.46
N ASP A 576 14.08 -15.27 -83.48
CA ASP A 576 12.85 -15.00 -82.76
C ASP A 576 13.06 -14.93 -81.24
N ARG A 577 13.88 -15.82 -80.66
CA ARG A 577 14.23 -15.79 -79.23
C ARG A 577 14.96 -14.51 -78.85
N THR A 578 15.91 -14.09 -79.68
CA THR A 578 16.68 -12.86 -79.46
C THR A 578 15.77 -11.63 -79.56
N ARG A 579 14.88 -11.59 -80.56
CA ARG A 579 13.88 -10.51 -80.70
C ARG A 579 12.89 -10.47 -79.55
N ALA A 580 12.36 -11.62 -79.12
CA ALA A 580 11.44 -11.71 -77.99
C ALA A 580 12.10 -11.28 -76.68
N GLY A 581 13.33 -11.75 -76.41
CA GLY A 581 14.07 -11.36 -75.21
C GLY A 581 14.50 -9.89 -75.20
N GLN A 582 14.91 -9.33 -76.35
CA GLN A 582 15.14 -7.89 -76.50
C GLN A 582 13.87 -7.09 -76.23
N LYS A 583 12.72 -7.57 -76.69
CA LYS A 583 11.43 -6.93 -76.48
C LYS A 583 11.03 -6.90 -75.00
N VAL A 584 11.07 -8.01 -74.26
CA VAL A 584 10.72 -7.95 -72.82
C VAL A 584 11.72 -7.13 -72.02
N CYS A 585 13.00 -7.10 -72.40
CA CYS A 585 13.99 -6.21 -71.79
C CYS A 585 13.66 -4.73 -72.04
N GLY A 586 13.28 -4.39 -73.27
CA GLY A 586 12.87 -3.03 -73.65
C GLY A 586 11.60 -2.58 -72.94
N GLU A 587 10.57 -3.43 -72.92
CA GLU A 587 9.29 -3.17 -72.24
C GLU A 587 9.47 -3.05 -70.71
N SER A 588 10.31 -3.90 -70.11
CA SER A 588 10.70 -3.80 -68.68
C SER A 588 11.36 -2.45 -68.35
N LEU A 589 12.29 -1.99 -69.20
CA LEU A 589 12.96 -0.70 -69.03
C LEU A 589 12.00 0.48 -69.23
N GLN A 590 11.09 0.38 -70.21
CA GLN A 590 10.06 1.39 -70.44
C GLN A 590 9.17 1.57 -69.21
N MET A 591 8.59 0.48 -68.69
CA MET A 591 7.77 0.50 -67.47
C MET A 591 8.55 1.04 -66.26
N LYS A 592 9.81 0.64 -66.09
CA LYS A 592 10.69 1.14 -65.02
C LYS A 592 10.92 2.65 -65.14
N SER A 593 11.16 3.16 -66.36
CA SER A 593 11.35 4.59 -66.60
C SER A 593 10.09 5.41 -66.36
N THR A 594 8.91 4.88 -66.70
CA THR A 594 7.60 5.51 -66.45
C THR A 594 7.40 5.74 -64.95
N PHE A 595 7.54 4.70 -64.12
CA PHE A 595 7.35 4.85 -62.66
C PHE A 595 8.44 5.66 -61.97
N ALA A 596 9.66 5.70 -62.52
CA ALA A 596 10.73 6.58 -62.04
C ALA A 596 10.44 8.07 -62.30
N LYS A 597 9.59 8.41 -63.28
CA LYS A 597 9.10 9.78 -63.50
C LYS A 597 7.93 10.13 -62.60
N LEU A 598 7.10 9.13 -62.25
CA LEU A 598 5.90 9.30 -61.42
C LEU A 598 6.19 9.36 -59.91
N SER A 599 7.34 8.85 -59.46
CA SER A 599 7.79 8.89 -58.07
C SER A 599 9.19 9.53 -57.98
N LEU A 600 9.39 10.51 -57.09
CA LEU A 600 10.68 11.17 -56.85
C LEU A 600 11.79 10.13 -56.56
N PRO A 601 13.08 10.43 -56.88
CA PRO A 601 14.14 9.43 -56.89
C PRO A 601 14.38 8.88 -55.48
N VAL A 602 13.89 7.67 -55.24
CA VAL A 602 14.23 6.90 -54.04
C VAL A 602 15.71 6.51 -54.14
N GLY A 603 16.43 6.65 -53.03
CA GLY A 603 17.83 6.28 -52.91
C GLY A 603 18.16 4.94 -53.57
N THR A 604 19.32 4.90 -54.20
CA THR A 604 19.82 3.98 -55.24
C THR A 604 20.01 2.50 -54.87
N GLU A 605 19.22 1.91 -53.96
CA GLU A 605 19.46 0.52 -53.52
C GLU A 605 18.25 -0.43 -53.54
N ALA A 606 17.02 0.03 -53.85
CA ALA A 606 15.87 -0.89 -53.98
C ALA A 606 15.77 -1.49 -55.39
N THR A 607 15.82 -2.82 -55.50
CA THR A 607 15.59 -3.57 -56.75
C THR A 607 14.15 -3.37 -57.25
N SER A 608 13.98 -3.00 -58.52
CA SER A 608 12.66 -2.75 -59.10
C SER A 608 11.93 -4.08 -59.36
N PRO A 609 10.60 -4.18 -59.14
CA PRO A 609 9.82 -5.35 -59.51
C PRO A 609 9.94 -5.74 -60.99
N PHE A 610 10.27 -4.79 -61.89
CA PHE A 610 10.45 -5.07 -63.32
C PHE A 610 11.81 -5.71 -63.67
N ASP A 611 12.78 -5.68 -62.75
CA ASP A 611 14.11 -6.26 -62.99
C ASP A 611 14.05 -7.79 -63.17
N CYS A 612 12.98 -8.45 -62.67
CA CYS A 612 12.75 -9.87 -62.90
C CYS A 612 12.39 -10.17 -64.37
N LEU A 613 11.63 -9.30 -65.02
CA LEU A 613 11.28 -9.43 -66.44
C LEU A 613 12.51 -9.29 -67.31
N LYS A 614 13.39 -8.34 -66.98
CA LYS A 614 14.69 -8.18 -67.65
C LYS A 614 15.54 -9.44 -67.53
N ALA A 615 15.63 -10.03 -66.33
CA ALA A 615 16.36 -11.29 -66.13
C ALA A 615 15.80 -12.43 -67.00
N ILE A 616 14.47 -12.56 -67.10
CA ILE A 616 13.84 -13.55 -67.99
C ILE A 616 14.14 -13.25 -69.47
N GLY A 617 14.14 -11.97 -69.85
CA GLY A 617 14.51 -11.52 -71.19
C GLY A 617 15.96 -11.86 -71.57
N GLU A 618 16.89 -11.73 -70.64
CA GLU A 618 18.29 -12.12 -70.86
C GLU A 618 18.42 -13.65 -71.06
N ILE A 619 17.69 -14.45 -70.28
CA ILE A 619 17.62 -15.91 -70.47
C ILE A 619 17.09 -16.28 -71.85
N LEU A 620 16.11 -15.53 -72.39
CA LEU A 620 15.60 -15.76 -73.75
C LEU A 620 16.64 -15.43 -74.84
N LYS A 621 17.51 -14.44 -74.62
CA LYS A 621 18.50 -13.97 -75.62
C LYS A 621 19.69 -14.91 -75.80
N VAL A 622 20.01 -15.73 -74.80
CA VAL A 622 21.20 -16.60 -74.84
C VAL A 622 21.12 -17.57 -76.04
N ALA A 623 22.14 -17.58 -76.89
CA ALA A 623 22.19 -18.44 -78.07
C ALA A 623 22.78 -19.82 -77.79
N ASP A 624 23.76 -19.88 -76.90
CA ASP A 624 24.45 -21.11 -76.55
C ASP A 624 23.90 -21.68 -75.24
N CYS A 625 23.43 -22.92 -75.32
CA CYS A 625 22.86 -23.65 -74.22
C CYS A 625 23.81 -23.77 -73.02
N GLU A 626 25.14 -23.81 -73.19
CA GLU A 626 26.07 -23.95 -72.06
C GLU A 626 26.12 -22.68 -71.19
N PHE A 627 25.96 -21.50 -71.79
CA PHE A 627 25.98 -20.22 -71.07
C PHE A 627 24.67 -19.91 -70.33
N ILE A 628 23.57 -20.64 -70.64
CA ILE A 628 22.29 -20.50 -69.92
C ILE A 628 22.46 -20.84 -68.43
N ALA A 629 23.34 -21.78 -68.08
CA ALA A 629 23.57 -22.17 -66.68
C ALA A 629 24.03 -21.01 -65.80
N LEU A 630 24.87 -20.11 -66.33
CA LEU A 630 25.37 -18.94 -65.59
C LEU A 630 24.27 -17.92 -65.32
N GLU A 631 23.40 -17.66 -66.31
CA GLU A 631 22.24 -16.76 -66.15
C GLU A 631 21.20 -17.33 -65.19
N LEU A 632 20.96 -18.65 -65.22
CA LEU A 632 20.07 -19.32 -64.27
C LEU A 632 20.60 -19.25 -62.83
N ILE A 633 21.91 -19.48 -62.62
CA ILE A 633 22.53 -19.33 -61.30
C ILE A 633 22.46 -17.88 -60.82
N GLY A 634 22.75 -16.91 -61.71
CA GLY A 634 22.61 -15.48 -61.40
C GLY A 634 21.18 -15.09 -61.02
N MET A 635 20.18 -15.65 -61.71
CA MET A 635 18.77 -15.46 -61.41
C MET A 635 18.38 -16.05 -60.05
N VAL A 636 18.85 -17.26 -59.71
CA VAL A 636 18.60 -17.89 -58.40
C VAL A 636 19.29 -17.11 -57.27
N LYS A 637 20.51 -16.60 -57.49
CA LYS A 637 21.20 -15.76 -56.51
C LYS A 637 20.44 -14.46 -56.21
N ARG A 638 19.84 -13.85 -57.24
CA ARG A 638 19.04 -12.61 -57.11
C ARG A 638 17.62 -12.86 -56.59
N TYR A 639 17.03 -14.02 -56.89
CA TYR A 639 15.68 -14.42 -56.49
C TYR A 639 15.71 -15.83 -55.87
N PRO A 640 16.14 -15.93 -54.59
CA PRO A 640 16.39 -17.20 -53.95
C PRO A 640 15.11 -17.99 -53.62
N ASP A 641 13.92 -17.42 -53.80
CA ASP A 641 12.60 -18.05 -53.61
C ASP A 641 12.07 -18.79 -54.86
N LEU A 642 12.81 -18.79 -55.97
CA LEU A 642 12.45 -19.54 -57.19
C LEU A 642 12.40 -21.07 -56.95
N SER A 643 11.33 -21.71 -57.43
CA SER A 643 11.20 -23.17 -57.40
C SER A 643 11.70 -23.81 -58.71
N VAL A 644 12.01 -25.11 -58.66
CA VAL A 644 12.42 -25.88 -59.86
C VAL A 644 11.34 -25.81 -60.93
N GLU A 645 10.07 -25.87 -60.53
CA GLU A 645 8.91 -25.81 -61.42
C GLU A 645 8.81 -24.46 -62.13
N LEU A 646 9.02 -23.35 -61.41
CA LEU A 646 8.94 -22.01 -61.97
C LEU A 646 10.11 -21.71 -62.91
N LEU A 647 11.32 -22.13 -62.55
CA LEU A 647 12.49 -22.01 -63.40
C LEU A 647 12.37 -22.89 -64.67
N THR A 648 11.77 -24.07 -64.53
CA THR A 648 11.39 -24.92 -65.68
C THR A 648 10.37 -24.23 -66.58
N ALA A 649 9.38 -23.52 -66.03
CA ALA A 649 8.38 -22.78 -66.81
C ALA A 649 9.01 -21.60 -67.58
N ILE A 650 9.98 -20.92 -66.98
CA ILE A 650 10.76 -19.86 -67.64
C ILE A 650 11.59 -20.43 -68.80
N LEU A 651 12.27 -21.58 -68.60
CA LEU A 651 13.02 -22.24 -69.67
C LEU A 651 12.11 -22.72 -70.81
N ASN A 652 10.90 -23.14 -70.49
CA ASN A 652 9.91 -23.59 -71.48
C ASN A 652 9.50 -22.47 -72.45
N LEU A 653 9.69 -21.19 -72.10
CA LEU A 653 9.47 -20.06 -73.01
C LEU A 653 10.40 -20.07 -74.22
N ARG A 654 11.56 -20.72 -74.15
CA ARG A 654 12.53 -20.75 -75.25
C ARG A 654 12.14 -21.71 -76.38
N GLY A 655 11.39 -22.77 -76.05
CA GLY A 655 10.89 -23.75 -77.01
C GLY A 655 11.94 -24.66 -77.67
N ASP A 656 13.21 -24.60 -77.25
CA ASP A 656 14.35 -25.32 -77.84
C ASP A 656 14.89 -26.49 -77.01
N MET A 657 14.32 -26.72 -75.81
CA MET A 657 14.78 -27.75 -74.87
C MET A 657 13.70 -28.78 -74.53
N SER A 658 14.12 -30.01 -74.24
CA SER A 658 13.18 -31.05 -73.77
C SER A 658 12.76 -30.84 -72.32
N ARG A 659 11.59 -31.36 -71.92
CA ARG A 659 11.10 -31.26 -70.53
C ARG A 659 12.05 -31.88 -69.49
N SER A 660 12.78 -32.92 -69.86
CA SER A 660 13.76 -33.56 -68.96
C SER A 660 14.97 -32.65 -68.75
N GLU A 661 15.50 -32.11 -69.85
CA GLU A 661 16.66 -31.23 -69.85
C GLU A 661 16.39 -29.91 -69.11
N MET A 662 15.20 -29.32 -69.27
CA MET A 662 14.84 -28.10 -68.54
C MET A 662 14.78 -28.32 -67.02
N ARG A 663 14.26 -29.46 -66.57
CA ARG A 663 14.16 -29.78 -65.14
C ARG A 663 15.52 -30.04 -64.50
N GLU A 664 16.39 -30.75 -65.21
CA GLU A 664 17.76 -31.05 -64.77
C GLU A 664 18.54 -29.74 -64.57
N ARG A 665 18.59 -28.88 -65.60
CA ARG A 665 19.29 -27.60 -65.51
C ARG A 665 18.68 -26.64 -64.48
N ALA A 666 17.36 -26.67 -64.29
CA ALA A 666 16.70 -25.90 -63.25
C ALA A 666 17.06 -26.38 -61.83
N ALA A 667 17.14 -27.71 -61.61
CA ALA A 667 17.54 -28.29 -60.34
C ALA A 667 19.01 -27.98 -60.01
N ASP A 668 19.90 -28.10 -61.01
CA ASP A 668 21.32 -27.80 -60.86
C ASP A 668 21.56 -26.32 -60.52
N ALA A 669 20.88 -25.41 -61.22
CA ALA A 669 20.99 -23.98 -60.95
C ALA A 669 20.49 -23.59 -59.54
N ILE A 670 19.44 -24.24 -59.05
CA ILE A 670 18.93 -24.03 -57.67
C ILE A 670 19.91 -24.56 -56.63
N MET A 671 20.48 -25.74 -56.87
CA MET A 671 21.46 -26.35 -55.97
C MET A 671 22.72 -25.49 -55.87
N GLU A 672 23.23 -24.97 -56.99
CA GLU A 672 24.45 -24.17 -57.02
C GLU A 672 24.22 -22.73 -56.53
N GLY A 673 23.10 -22.11 -56.93
CA GLY A 673 22.79 -20.72 -56.60
C GLY A 673 22.48 -20.46 -55.12
N ARG A 674 22.06 -21.48 -54.35
CA ARG A 674 21.70 -21.34 -52.92
C ARG A 674 22.82 -21.68 -51.93
N LYS A 675 23.96 -22.22 -52.38
CA LYS A 675 25.08 -22.61 -51.50
C LYS A 675 25.66 -21.46 -50.65
N GLU A 676 25.49 -20.21 -51.10
CA GLU A 676 26.06 -19.01 -50.45
C GLU A 676 25.03 -18.17 -49.66
N VAL A 677 23.75 -18.57 -49.60
CA VAL A 677 22.68 -17.78 -48.95
C VAL A 677 22.40 -18.31 -47.54
N THR A 678 22.88 -17.62 -46.50
CA THR A 678 22.61 -17.97 -45.09
C THR A 678 21.32 -17.29 -44.59
N GLY A 679 20.22 -18.05 -44.50
CA GLY A 679 18.94 -17.58 -43.94
C GLY A 679 17.71 -18.04 -44.73
N SER A 680 16.51 -17.85 -44.17
CA SER A 680 15.26 -18.08 -44.90
C SER A 680 15.14 -17.05 -46.04
N PRO A 681 14.88 -17.45 -47.30
CA PRO A 681 14.84 -16.52 -48.42
C PRO A 681 13.68 -15.52 -48.27
N ALA A 682 13.96 -14.23 -48.45
CA ALA A 682 12.93 -13.20 -48.51
C ALA A 682 11.99 -13.47 -49.70
N LYS A 683 10.68 -13.34 -49.49
CA LYS A 683 9.65 -13.50 -50.53
C LYS A 683 9.83 -12.45 -51.63
N THR A 684 9.92 -12.86 -52.89
CA THR A 684 10.03 -11.97 -54.05
C THR A 684 8.75 -11.99 -54.89
N VAL A 685 8.71 -11.22 -55.98
CA VAL A 685 7.59 -11.15 -56.94
C VAL A 685 7.19 -12.54 -57.47
N PHE A 686 8.14 -13.50 -57.50
CA PHE A 686 7.88 -14.88 -57.91
C PHE A 686 7.04 -15.68 -56.92
N SER A 687 7.27 -15.51 -55.61
CA SER A 687 6.42 -16.11 -54.57
C SER A 687 5.01 -15.51 -54.53
N GLU A 688 4.87 -14.20 -54.81
CA GLU A 688 3.58 -13.52 -54.94
C GLU A 688 2.81 -14.04 -56.17
N TRP A 689 3.47 -14.19 -57.33
CA TRP A 689 2.87 -14.78 -58.54
C TRP A 689 2.36 -16.21 -58.30
N PHE A 690 3.15 -17.05 -57.62
CA PHE A 690 2.77 -18.43 -57.28
C PHE A 690 1.59 -18.46 -56.28
N SER A 691 1.53 -17.51 -55.36
CA SER A 691 0.43 -17.36 -54.39
C SER A 691 -0.86 -16.88 -55.08
N VAL A 692 -0.80 -15.93 -56.02
CA VAL A 692 -1.96 -15.47 -56.80
C VAL A 692 -2.54 -16.60 -57.67
N ALA A 693 -1.70 -17.51 -58.17
CA ALA A 693 -2.15 -18.71 -58.89
C ALA A 693 -2.86 -19.74 -57.98
N LEU A 694 -2.59 -19.73 -56.67
CA LEU A 694 -3.22 -20.61 -55.67
C LEU A 694 -4.45 -19.98 -54.99
N VAL A 695 -4.52 -18.64 -54.94
CA VAL A 695 -5.51 -17.86 -54.18
C VAL A 695 -6.80 -17.58 -54.96
N MET A 696 -6.93 -17.99 -56.23
CA MET A 696 -8.24 -18.08 -56.92
C MET A 696 -9.20 -19.14 -56.32
N ARG A 697 -8.97 -19.63 -55.09
CA ARG A 697 -9.84 -20.62 -54.46
C ARG A 697 -10.35 -20.32 -53.06
N HIS A 698 -9.88 -19.34 -52.30
CA HIS A 698 -10.48 -19.02 -50.99
C HIS A 698 -10.07 -17.62 -50.56
N LEU A 699 -11.05 -16.73 -50.36
CA LEU A 699 -11.13 -15.77 -49.26
C LEU A 699 -12.29 -14.80 -49.52
N LEU A 700 -13.39 -14.98 -48.81
CA LEU A 700 -14.27 -13.87 -48.42
C LEU A 700 -14.84 -14.16 -47.04
N THR A 701 -14.97 -13.08 -46.27
CA THR A 701 -15.68 -12.90 -45.00
C THR A 701 -14.96 -13.39 -43.74
N HIS A 702 -14.58 -12.48 -42.84
CA HIS A 702 -15.39 -12.06 -41.68
C HIS A 702 -14.67 -10.93 -40.93
N SER A 703 -15.31 -9.76 -40.88
CA SER A 703 -14.96 -8.64 -40.02
C SER A 703 -15.72 -8.76 -38.70
N PHE A 704 -15.01 -8.71 -37.56
CA PHE A 704 -15.62 -8.60 -36.23
C PHE A 704 -15.10 -7.35 -35.49
N PRO A 705 -15.97 -6.58 -34.82
CA PRO A 705 -15.57 -5.43 -34.04
C PRO A 705 -15.12 -5.87 -32.64
N LEU A 706 -13.89 -5.50 -32.25
CA LEU A 706 -13.42 -5.56 -30.87
C LEU A 706 -13.77 -4.24 -30.18
N ARG A 707 -14.55 -4.29 -29.10
CA ARG A 707 -14.69 -3.18 -28.14
C ARG A 707 -13.40 -3.01 -27.34
N PRO A 708 -13.08 -1.79 -26.85
CA PRO A 708 -11.91 -1.57 -26.02
C PRO A 708 -11.99 -2.40 -24.73
N PRO A 709 -10.84 -2.83 -24.18
CA PRO A 709 -10.81 -3.57 -22.93
C PRO A 709 -11.41 -2.71 -21.81
N ILE A 710 -12.28 -3.34 -21.03
CA ILE A 710 -12.79 -2.89 -19.73
C ILE A 710 -11.65 -2.19 -18.99
N THR A 711 -11.87 -0.93 -18.60
CA THR A 711 -10.83 -0.14 -17.93
C THR A 711 -10.43 -0.83 -16.61
N LEU A 712 -9.16 -0.70 -16.21
CA LEU A 712 -8.64 -1.16 -14.92
C LEU A 712 -9.59 -0.82 -13.75
N LEU A 713 -10.21 0.36 -13.86
CA LEU A 713 -11.18 0.93 -12.95
C LEU A 713 -12.47 0.09 -12.87
N GLU A 714 -12.98 -0.43 -13.99
CA GLU A 714 -14.17 -1.29 -14.02
C GLU A 714 -13.89 -2.67 -13.43
N LEU A 715 -12.71 -3.25 -13.61
CA LEU A 715 -12.35 -4.53 -12.97
C LEU A 715 -12.35 -4.40 -11.44
N ILE A 716 -11.75 -3.31 -10.94
CA ILE A 716 -11.69 -3.00 -9.50
C ILE A 716 -13.08 -2.65 -8.97
N LYS A 717 -13.86 -1.81 -9.66
CA LYS A 717 -15.21 -1.38 -9.26
C LYS A 717 -16.29 -2.46 -9.34
N VAL A 718 -16.24 -3.35 -10.33
CA VAL A 718 -17.33 -4.29 -10.62
C VAL A 718 -17.14 -5.65 -9.96
N ARG A 719 -15.90 -6.08 -9.66
CA ARG A 719 -15.64 -7.41 -9.10
C ARG A 719 -14.89 -7.45 -7.77
N ILE A 720 -13.89 -6.59 -7.58
CA ILE A 720 -13.10 -6.57 -6.35
C ILE A 720 -13.83 -5.80 -5.25
N LEU A 721 -14.36 -4.61 -5.55
CA LEU A 721 -15.12 -3.76 -4.62
C LEU A 721 -16.37 -4.42 -4.03
N PRO A 722 -17.20 -5.18 -4.78
CA PRO A 722 -18.33 -5.91 -4.20
C PRO A 722 -17.92 -7.07 -3.27
N ALA A 723 -16.77 -7.72 -3.53
CA ALA A 723 -16.22 -8.75 -2.64
C ALA A 723 -15.72 -8.15 -1.32
N ILE A 724 -15.26 -6.89 -1.34
CA ILE A 724 -14.87 -6.09 -0.17
C ILE A 724 -16.11 -5.47 0.54
N GLY A 725 -17.15 -5.08 -0.20
CA GLY A 725 -18.36 -4.41 0.32
C GLY A 725 -19.23 -5.23 1.27
N THR A 726 -18.93 -6.51 1.48
CA THR A 726 -19.53 -7.37 2.52
C THR A 726 -18.95 -7.16 3.92
N TRP A 727 -17.95 -6.26 4.08
CA TRP A 727 -17.11 -6.17 5.29
C TRP A 727 -17.54 -5.19 6.39
N SER A 728 -18.78 -4.70 6.41
CA SER A 728 -19.31 -4.00 7.59
C SER A 728 -20.83 -3.92 7.58
N GLU A 729 -21.47 -4.30 8.69
CA GLU A 729 -22.92 -4.12 8.90
C GLU A 729 -23.32 -2.64 9.09
N ASN A 730 -22.36 -1.69 9.10
CA ASN A 730 -22.63 -0.28 9.33
C ASN A 730 -22.57 0.57 8.04
N PRO A 731 -23.71 1.11 7.55
CA PRO A 731 -23.80 1.79 6.25
C PRO A 731 -22.98 3.07 6.11
N GLN A 732 -22.69 3.78 7.21
CA GLN A 732 -21.96 5.06 7.18
C GLN A 732 -20.44 4.90 6.95
N ARG A 733 -19.87 3.70 7.11
CA ARG A 733 -18.45 3.41 6.81
C ARG A 733 -18.22 2.82 5.42
N LYS A 734 -19.28 2.56 4.64
CA LYS A 734 -19.20 1.88 3.34
C LYS A 734 -18.64 2.75 2.19
N SER A 735 -18.65 4.08 2.30
CA SER A 735 -18.19 4.96 1.21
C SER A 735 -16.80 5.57 1.42
N THR A 736 -16.21 5.49 2.61
CA THR A 736 -14.99 6.25 2.94
C THR A 736 -13.71 5.41 2.94
N MET A 737 -13.70 4.15 3.39
CA MET A 737 -12.48 3.33 3.37
C MET A 737 -12.21 2.69 1.99
N ALA A 738 -13.25 2.19 1.33
CA ALA A 738 -13.12 1.50 0.05
C ALA A 738 -12.71 2.43 -1.11
N ASP A 739 -13.15 3.70 -1.07
CA ASP A 739 -12.71 4.72 -2.03
C ASP A 739 -11.27 5.20 -1.72
N VAL A 740 -10.86 5.26 -0.45
CA VAL A 740 -9.51 5.68 -0.05
C VAL A 740 -8.45 4.63 -0.40
N GLU A 741 -8.72 3.34 -0.20
CA GLU A 741 -7.77 2.26 -0.52
C GLU A 741 -7.65 2.01 -2.02
N VAL A 742 -8.75 2.17 -2.79
CA VAL A 742 -8.73 2.09 -4.26
C VAL A 742 -8.06 3.32 -4.88
N ARG A 743 -8.27 4.53 -4.32
CA ARG A 743 -7.54 5.74 -4.74
C ARG A 743 -6.04 5.62 -4.43
N SER A 744 -5.68 5.10 -3.25
CA SER A 744 -4.29 4.83 -2.88
C SER A 744 -3.62 3.79 -3.78
N ALA A 745 -4.35 2.77 -4.24
CA ALA A 745 -3.85 1.81 -5.22
C ALA A 745 -3.66 2.41 -6.63
N VAL A 746 -4.48 3.41 -7.01
CA VAL A 746 -4.33 4.18 -8.26
C VAL A 746 -3.20 5.21 -8.17
N GLU A 747 -2.96 5.80 -6.99
CA GLU A 747 -1.78 6.64 -6.71
C GLU A 747 -0.47 5.86 -6.85
N LYS A 748 -0.45 4.59 -6.40
CA LYS A 748 0.70 3.69 -6.65
C LYS A 748 0.93 3.33 -8.13
N LEU A 749 0.01 3.69 -9.04
CA LEU A 749 0.07 3.36 -10.47
C LEU A 749 0.77 4.43 -11.36
N ARG A 750 1.15 5.60 -10.84
CA ARG A 750 1.82 6.64 -11.66
C ARG A 750 3.35 6.60 -11.47
N PRO A 751 4.14 6.63 -12.57
CA PRO A 751 5.60 6.63 -12.45
C PRO A 751 6.06 7.87 -11.69
N HIS A 752 6.71 7.66 -10.54
CA HIS A 752 7.14 8.74 -9.66
C HIS A 752 8.44 9.38 -10.15
N VAL A 753 8.52 10.72 -10.10
CA VAL A 753 9.74 11.47 -10.37
C VAL A 753 10.58 11.48 -9.09
N LYS A 754 11.88 11.14 -9.19
CA LYS A 754 12.77 11.07 -8.02
C LYS A 754 12.94 12.41 -7.29
N LYS A 755 12.76 13.51 -8.00
CA LYS A 755 12.95 14.89 -7.54
C LYS A 755 11.92 15.81 -8.20
N PRO A 756 11.24 16.69 -7.46
CA PRO A 756 10.34 17.65 -8.07
C PRO A 756 11.11 18.65 -8.92
N ILE A 757 10.53 19.02 -10.06
CA ILE A 757 11.16 19.89 -11.06
C ILE A 757 10.55 21.30 -10.98
N LEU A 758 9.27 21.40 -10.64
CA LEU A 758 8.56 22.66 -10.43
C LEU A 758 8.25 22.87 -8.95
N LEU A 759 8.58 24.04 -8.41
CA LEU A 759 8.07 24.50 -7.11
C LEU A 759 7.21 25.75 -7.34
N ALA A 760 5.97 25.73 -6.88
CA ALA A 760 5.03 26.83 -7.01
C ALA A 760 4.67 27.43 -5.64
N LEU A 761 4.63 28.76 -5.58
CA LEU A 761 4.20 29.54 -4.42
C LEU A 761 2.91 30.30 -4.76
N GLY A 762 1.93 30.22 -3.86
CA GLY A 762 0.69 30.97 -4.02
C GLY A 762 -0.27 30.83 -2.86
N ASN A 763 -1.48 31.31 -3.08
CA ASN A 763 -2.55 31.37 -2.10
C ASN A 763 -3.46 30.14 -2.27
N PRO A 764 -3.38 29.14 -1.37
CA PRO A 764 -4.29 28.00 -1.38
C PRO A 764 -5.70 28.47 -1.02
N LEU A 765 -6.65 28.26 -1.94
CA LEU A 765 -8.06 28.59 -1.72
C LEU A 765 -8.93 27.35 -1.91
N LEU A 766 -9.90 27.14 -1.03
CA LEU A 766 -10.96 26.17 -1.25
C LEU A 766 -12.11 26.86 -2.00
N ASP A 767 -12.33 26.47 -3.25
CA ASP A 767 -13.39 27.00 -4.08
C ASP A 767 -14.72 26.33 -3.74
N MET A 768 -15.75 27.15 -3.50
CA MET A 768 -17.10 26.77 -3.13
C MET A 768 -18.04 27.23 -4.22
N THR A 769 -18.49 26.31 -5.06
CA THR A 769 -19.36 26.63 -6.19
C THR A 769 -20.81 26.33 -5.86
N THR A 770 -21.70 27.28 -6.13
CA THR A 770 -23.14 27.07 -5.98
C THR A 770 -23.97 27.85 -7.00
N GLN A 771 -25.14 27.31 -7.33
CA GLN A 771 -26.16 27.98 -8.13
C GLN A 771 -27.02 28.85 -7.20
N CYS A 772 -27.15 30.14 -7.49
CA CYS A 772 -27.85 31.09 -6.65
C CYS A 772 -28.81 32.00 -7.42
N GLU A 773 -29.83 32.47 -6.71
CA GLU A 773 -30.80 33.44 -7.22
C GLU A 773 -30.22 34.87 -7.14
N ARG A 774 -30.77 35.78 -7.94
CA ARG A 774 -30.25 37.16 -8.07
C ARG A 774 -30.32 37.92 -6.75
N ASP A 775 -31.31 37.61 -5.93
CA ASP A 775 -31.55 38.18 -4.61
C ASP A 775 -30.35 38.02 -3.66
N LEU A 776 -29.57 36.95 -3.79
CA LEU A 776 -28.37 36.73 -2.96
C LEU A 776 -27.24 37.71 -3.34
N LEU A 777 -27.06 37.96 -4.65
CA LEU A 777 -26.07 38.94 -5.14
C LEU A 777 -26.44 40.36 -4.68
N GLU A 778 -27.71 40.73 -4.82
CA GLU A 778 -28.21 42.05 -4.39
C GLU A 778 -28.09 42.25 -2.87
N LYS A 779 -28.37 41.21 -2.07
CA LYS A 779 -28.25 41.24 -0.61
C LYS A 779 -26.83 41.60 -0.14
N TYR A 780 -25.82 41.08 -0.82
CA TYR A 780 -24.41 41.30 -0.46
C TYR A 780 -23.73 42.39 -1.29
N GLY A 781 -24.48 43.10 -2.14
CA GLY A 781 -23.96 44.19 -2.98
C GLY A 781 -22.97 43.71 -4.05
N LEU A 782 -23.10 42.46 -4.51
CA LEU A 782 -22.23 41.84 -5.50
C LEU A 782 -22.78 42.05 -6.91
N ASN A 783 -21.93 42.45 -7.85
CA ASN A 783 -22.33 42.52 -9.25
C ASN A 783 -22.28 41.12 -9.90
N SER A 784 -23.01 40.95 -11.01
CA SER A 784 -22.79 39.82 -11.90
C SER A 784 -21.39 39.92 -12.53
N ASP A 785 -20.64 38.82 -12.52
CA ASP A 785 -19.25 38.73 -13.01
C ASP A 785 -18.19 39.52 -12.22
N ASP A 786 -18.48 39.82 -10.94
CA ASP A 786 -17.51 40.47 -10.05
C ASP A 786 -16.37 39.52 -9.63
N GLN A 787 -15.19 40.07 -9.35
CA GLN A 787 -14.05 39.33 -8.78
C GLN A 787 -13.45 40.19 -7.65
N ILE A 788 -13.83 39.89 -6.42
CA ILE A 788 -13.47 40.72 -5.27
C ILE A 788 -12.81 39.91 -4.14
N GLU A 789 -11.86 40.54 -3.46
CA GLU A 789 -11.37 40.07 -2.18
C GLU A 789 -12.28 40.61 -1.06
N VAL A 790 -12.76 39.72 -0.21
CA VAL A 790 -13.70 40.02 0.87
C VAL A 790 -13.02 39.91 2.22
N GLY A 791 -13.36 40.81 3.14
CA GLY A 791 -12.82 40.82 4.50
C GLY A 791 -13.62 39.94 5.47
N LEU A 792 -13.10 39.73 6.68
CA LEU A 792 -13.75 38.95 7.75
C LEU A 792 -15.18 39.43 8.10
N HIS A 793 -15.51 40.69 7.84
CA HIS A 793 -16.84 41.26 8.11
C HIS A 793 -17.93 40.76 7.15
N GLN A 794 -17.56 40.10 6.04
CA GLN A 794 -18.48 39.48 5.07
C GLN A 794 -18.57 37.95 5.21
N LEU A 795 -18.06 37.38 6.31
CA LEU A 795 -18.18 35.94 6.63
C LEU A 795 -19.63 35.42 6.59
N SER A 796 -20.61 36.29 6.84
CA SER A 796 -22.03 35.93 6.78
C SER A 796 -22.46 35.43 5.40
N LEU A 797 -21.81 35.88 4.31
CA LEU A 797 -22.05 35.36 2.96
C LEU A 797 -21.67 33.88 2.87
N PHE A 798 -20.45 33.53 3.29
CA PHE A 798 -19.94 32.16 3.24
C PHE A 798 -20.80 31.23 4.10
N GLN A 799 -21.18 31.69 5.29
CA GLN A 799 -22.01 30.90 6.20
C GLN A 799 -23.43 30.69 5.65
N GLU A 800 -24.05 31.72 5.07
CA GLU A 800 -25.37 31.59 4.44
C GLU A 800 -25.35 30.68 3.21
N VAL A 801 -24.26 30.70 2.44
CA VAL A 801 -24.07 29.80 1.29
C VAL A 801 -23.96 28.35 1.74
N MET A 802 -23.18 28.07 2.79
CA MET A 802 -23.04 26.71 3.37
C MET A 802 -24.35 26.18 3.96
N ASP A 803 -25.15 27.04 4.60
CA ASP A 803 -26.37 26.61 5.30
C ASP A 803 -27.57 26.42 4.37
N ARG A 804 -27.68 27.23 3.30
CA ARG A 804 -28.88 27.28 2.44
C ARG A 804 -28.74 26.60 1.09
N TYR A 805 -27.52 26.47 0.57
CA TYR A 805 -27.29 26.01 -0.78
C TYR A 805 -26.48 24.72 -0.81
N LYS A 806 -26.69 23.92 -1.87
CA LYS A 806 -25.80 22.80 -2.15
C LYS A 806 -24.49 23.36 -2.71
N VAL A 807 -23.39 23.12 -2.01
CA VAL A 807 -22.06 23.61 -2.37
C VAL A 807 -21.20 22.45 -2.88
N GLU A 808 -20.51 22.67 -4.00
CA GLU A 808 -19.48 21.78 -4.51
C GLU A 808 -18.10 22.38 -4.22
N TYR A 809 -17.19 21.55 -3.72
CA TYR A 809 -15.86 21.97 -3.29
C TYR A 809 -14.81 21.61 -4.33
N PHE A 810 -13.97 22.57 -4.69
CA PHE A 810 -12.86 22.39 -5.62
C PHE A 810 -11.58 22.98 -5.03
N ALA A 811 -10.44 22.43 -5.42
CA ALA A 811 -9.15 23.03 -5.12
C ALA A 811 -8.96 24.25 -6.03
N GLY A 812 -8.91 25.44 -5.42
CA GLY A 812 -8.73 26.73 -6.08
C GLY A 812 -7.39 27.41 -5.75
N GLY A 813 -7.23 28.66 -6.20
CA GLY A 813 -5.97 29.40 -6.16
C GLY A 813 -5.16 29.24 -7.45
N ALA A 814 -4.63 30.33 -8.00
CA ALA A 814 -4.09 30.35 -9.37
C ALA A 814 -2.83 29.47 -9.52
N ALA A 815 -1.92 29.53 -8.56
CA ALA A 815 -0.73 28.70 -8.53
C ALA A 815 -1.05 27.23 -8.29
N GLN A 816 -2.04 26.95 -7.45
CA GLN A 816 -2.49 25.60 -7.17
C GLN A 816 -3.17 24.97 -8.39
N ASN A 817 -4.00 25.73 -9.10
CA ASN A 817 -4.58 25.35 -10.40
C ASN A 817 -3.49 25.05 -11.42
N THR A 818 -2.48 25.91 -11.50
CA THR A 818 -1.33 25.73 -12.41
C THR A 818 -0.61 24.40 -12.11
N VAL A 819 -0.33 24.11 -10.84
CA VAL A 819 0.31 22.86 -10.40
C VAL A 819 -0.52 21.63 -10.76
N ARG A 820 -1.82 21.64 -10.48
CA ARG A 820 -2.71 20.50 -10.76
C ARG A 820 -2.77 20.16 -12.25
N VAL A 821 -2.87 21.18 -13.11
CA VAL A 821 -2.88 20.99 -14.57
C VAL A 821 -1.49 20.58 -15.08
N PHE A 822 -0.42 21.13 -14.53
CA PHE A 822 0.96 20.76 -14.88
C PHE A 822 1.21 19.27 -14.57
N GLN A 823 0.74 18.83 -13.41
CA GLN A 823 0.87 17.46 -12.94
C GLN A 823 0.13 16.47 -13.83
N TRP A 824 -1.08 16.83 -14.29
CA TRP A 824 -1.85 16.06 -15.26
C TRP A 824 -1.15 15.92 -16.61
N LEU A 825 -0.58 17.01 -17.13
CA LEU A 825 0.11 17.01 -18.42
C LEU A 825 1.34 16.10 -18.43
N LEU A 826 2.07 16.03 -17.31
CA LEU A 826 3.24 15.15 -17.20
C LEU A 826 2.87 13.69 -16.90
N GLY A 827 1.75 13.44 -16.23
CA GLY A 827 1.31 12.09 -15.85
C GLY A 827 2.26 11.36 -14.89
N ARG A 828 3.08 12.09 -14.12
CA ARG A 828 4.14 11.53 -13.26
C ARG A 828 4.14 12.14 -11.86
N ASP A 829 3.82 11.35 -10.84
CA ASP A 829 3.71 11.83 -9.45
C ASP A 829 5.03 12.42 -8.93
N GLY A 830 4.91 13.42 -8.06
CA GLY A 830 6.06 14.08 -7.43
C GLY A 830 6.80 15.07 -8.34
N ALA A 831 6.32 15.33 -9.57
CA ALA A 831 6.96 16.25 -10.50
C ALA A 831 6.89 17.73 -10.06
N SER A 832 5.90 18.07 -9.24
CA SER A 832 5.65 19.43 -8.76
C SER A 832 5.44 19.50 -7.25
N VAL A 833 5.82 20.63 -6.65
CA VAL A 833 5.60 20.97 -5.24
C VAL A 833 4.81 22.27 -5.16
N PHE A 834 3.78 22.31 -4.32
CA PHE A 834 3.04 23.53 -4.00
C PHE A 834 3.26 23.93 -2.54
N MET A 835 3.51 25.22 -2.29
CA MET A 835 3.61 25.79 -0.94
C MET A 835 2.75 27.04 -0.80
N GLY A 836 2.06 27.16 0.33
CA GLY A 836 1.19 28.29 0.65
C GLY A 836 0.60 28.18 2.05
N GLY A 837 0.02 29.28 2.57
CA GLY A 837 -0.47 29.36 3.96
C GLY A 837 -1.89 28.83 4.13
N ILE A 838 -2.13 27.96 5.11
CA ILE A 838 -3.45 27.38 5.42
C ILE A 838 -3.79 27.53 6.91
N GLY A 839 -5.07 27.41 7.26
CA GLY A 839 -5.49 27.29 8.65
C GLY A 839 -5.37 25.86 9.19
N LYS A 840 -5.49 25.69 10.51
CA LYS A 840 -5.63 24.36 11.14
C LYS A 840 -7.10 23.93 11.22
N ASP A 841 -7.73 23.76 10.07
CA ASP A 841 -9.16 23.47 9.96
C ASP A 841 -9.48 22.32 8.98
N GLN A 842 -10.75 21.96 8.88
CA GLN A 842 -11.21 20.90 7.97
C GLN A 842 -11.01 21.27 6.51
N ALA A 843 -11.11 22.57 6.16
CA ALA A 843 -10.93 23.05 4.80
C ALA A 843 -9.50 22.79 4.31
N ALA A 844 -8.49 22.95 5.18
CA ALA A 844 -7.11 22.57 4.87
C ALA A 844 -6.96 21.08 4.52
N GLY A 845 -7.62 20.19 5.27
CA GLY A 845 -7.57 18.75 5.00
C GLY A 845 -8.21 18.36 3.66
N ILE A 846 -9.35 18.98 3.32
CA ILE A 846 -10.01 18.79 2.03
C ILE A 846 -9.11 19.30 0.90
N LEU A 847 -8.53 20.48 1.08
CA LEU A 847 -7.68 21.11 0.07
C LEU A 847 -6.40 20.32 -0.19
N ALA A 848 -5.76 19.79 0.85
CA ALA A 848 -4.60 18.91 0.72
C ALA A 848 -4.95 17.67 -0.10
N GLY A 849 -6.02 16.96 0.26
CA GLY A 849 -6.46 15.76 -0.45
C GLY A 849 -6.75 16.01 -1.94
N LEU A 850 -7.48 17.09 -2.27
CA LEU A 850 -7.83 17.41 -3.67
C LEU A 850 -6.61 17.74 -4.55
N VAL A 851 -5.53 18.27 -3.98
CA VAL A 851 -4.30 18.58 -4.70
C VAL A 851 -3.39 17.35 -4.78
N GLU A 852 -3.24 16.61 -3.68
CA GLU A 852 -2.45 15.37 -3.61
C GLU A 852 -3.00 14.29 -4.56
N GLU A 853 -4.33 14.21 -4.76
CA GLU A 853 -4.99 13.33 -5.74
C GLU A 853 -4.48 13.54 -7.18
N THR A 854 -3.95 14.73 -7.49
CA THR A 854 -3.35 14.99 -8.80
C THR A 854 -1.95 14.41 -8.94
N GLY A 855 -1.30 14.01 -7.85
CA GLY A 855 0.09 13.53 -7.79
C GLY A 855 1.11 14.62 -7.42
N ALA A 856 0.65 15.83 -7.11
CA ALA A 856 1.50 16.95 -6.70
C ALA A 856 1.87 16.83 -5.22
N ILE A 857 3.09 17.25 -4.85
CA ILE A 857 3.54 17.30 -3.46
C ILE A 857 3.03 18.61 -2.85
N VAL A 858 2.40 18.53 -1.68
CA VAL A 858 1.85 19.70 -1.00
C VAL A 858 2.59 19.96 0.30
N ARG A 859 3.08 21.20 0.49
CA ARG A 859 3.80 21.63 1.70
C ARG A 859 3.23 22.94 2.22
N TYR A 860 2.01 22.85 2.76
CA TYR A 860 1.34 24.01 3.34
C TYR A 860 1.99 24.48 4.64
N ALA A 861 1.96 25.80 4.86
CA ALA A 861 2.37 26.45 6.10
C ALA A 861 1.13 26.66 6.98
N PRO A 862 0.96 25.90 8.08
CA PRO A 862 -0.21 26.04 8.95
C PRO A 862 -0.11 27.31 9.81
N HIS A 863 -1.20 28.07 9.89
CA HIS A 863 -1.36 29.22 10.77
C HIS A 863 -2.35 28.89 11.90
N ASP A 864 -2.02 29.29 13.13
CA ASP A 864 -2.79 28.90 14.33
C ASP A 864 -4.12 29.66 14.48
N GLU A 865 -4.16 30.94 14.09
CA GLU A 865 -5.29 31.83 14.40
C GLU A 865 -6.21 32.14 13.20
N GLN A 866 -5.81 31.79 11.98
CA GLN A 866 -6.50 32.23 10.76
C GLN A 866 -7.09 31.02 10.03
N PRO A 867 -8.32 31.12 9.49
CA PRO A 867 -8.93 30.03 8.74
C PRO A 867 -8.27 29.86 7.37
N THR A 868 -8.37 28.68 6.79
CA THR A 868 -7.96 28.41 5.40
C THR A 868 -8.74 29.30 4.44
N GLY A 869 -8.03 29.82 3.43
CA GLY A 869 -8.64 30.68 2.42
C GLY A 869 -9.76 29.97 1.66
N THR A 870 -10.84 30.67 1.38
CA THR A 870 -12.04 30.14 0.73
C THR A 870 -12.52 31.12 -0.32
N CYS A 871 -12.93 30.62 -1.48
CA CYS A 871 -13.50 31.45 -2.54
C CYS A 871 -14.89 30.95 -2.88
N VAL A 872 -15.91 31.80 -2.78
CA VAL A 872 -17.26 31.44 -3.18
C VAL A 872 -17.50 31.89 -4.61
N ALA A 873 -17.95 30.94 -5.43
CA ALA A 873 -18.41 31.14 -6.79
C ALA A 873 -19.94 31.08 -6.83
N LEU A 874 -20.55 32.25 -6.91
CA LEU A 874 -21.99 32.42 -7.03
C LEU A 874 -22.39 32.43 -8.50
N ILE A 875 -23.00 31.34 -8.96
CA ILE A 875 -23.44 31.19 -10.35
C ILE A 875 -24.91 31.63 -10.46
N ASN A 876 -25.19 32.58 -11.34
CA ASN A 876 -26.53 33.04 -11.69
C ASN A 876 -26.72 32.99 -13.21
N GLY A 877 -27.39 31.95 -13.71
CA GLY A 877 -27.49 31.71 -15.15
C GLY A 877 -26.14 31.38 -15.77
N THR A 878 -25.62 32.26 -16.63
CA THR A 878 -24.28 32.16 -17.25
C THR A 878 -23.22 32.99 -16.55
N ASN A 879 -23.59 33.82 -15.56
CA ASN A 879 -22.70 34.80 -14.95
C ASN A 879 -22.20 34.29 -13.58
N ARG A 880 -20.95 34.58 -13.23
CA ARG A 880 -20.28 34.06 -12.01
C ARG A 880 -19.63 35.20 -11.21
N SER A 881 -20.14 35.45 -10.01
CA SER A 881 -19.51 36.40 -9.08
C SER A 881 -18.59 35.65 -8.10
N LEU A 882 -17.31 36.03 -8.06
CA LEU A 882 -16.24 35.42 -7.27
C LEU A 882 -15.91 36.29 -6.04
N CYS A 883 -16.04 35.72 -4.86
CA CYS A 883 -15.70 36.37 -3.59
C CYS A 883 -14.64 35.56 -2.86
N ALA A 884 -13.39 36.05 -2.83
CA ALA A 884 -12.26 35.37 -2.22
C ALA A 884 -11.95 35.91 -0.82
N LEU A 885 -12.06 35.06 0.20
CA LEU A 885 -11.53 35.29 1.53
C LEU A 885 -10.15 34.63 1.62
N ILE A 886 -9.08 35.41 1.60
CA ILE A 886 -7.70 34.87 1.50
C ILE A 886 -7.27 34.12 2.76
N GLY A 887 -7.77 34.51 3.94
CA GLY A 887 -7.53 33.79 5.20
C GLY A 887 -6.04 33.68 5.57
N ALA A 888 -5.62 32.47 5.96
CA ALA A 888 -4.26 32.14 6.38
C ALA A 888 -3.20 32.30 5.28
N ALA A 889 -3.57 32.32 4.00
CA ALA A 889 -2.63 32.52 2.90
C ALA A 889 -1.92 33.89 2.96
N ASN A 890 -2.52 34.87 3.65
CA ASN A 890 -1.93 36.20 3.90
C ASN A 890 -0.67 36.19 4.78
N TYR A 891 -0.41 35.10 5.51
CA TYR A 891 0.58 35.05 6.58
C TYR A 891 1.71 34.07 6.28
N PHE A 892 1.95 33.75 5.00
CA PHE A 892 3.03 32.86 4.62
C PHE A 892 4.39 33.51 4.84
N ASP A 893 5.25 32.85 5.61
CA ASP A 893 6.61 33.32 5.92
C ASP A 893 7.67 32.52 5.15
N VAL A 894 8.74 33.20 4.73
CA VAL A 894 9.88 32.60 4.03
C VAL A 894 10.61 31.55 4.86
N ASP A 895 10.55 31.65 6.19
CA ASP A 895 11.14 30.68 7.12
C ASP A 895 10.57 29.28 6.90
N HIS A 896 9.32 29.15 6.44
CA HIS A 896 8.72 27.86 6.07
C HIS A 896 9.45 27.16 4.91
N ILE A 897 10.16 27.93 4.08
CA ILE A 897 10.99 27.41 2.98
C ILE A 897 12.44 27.23 3.45
N ILE A 898 13.03 28.25 4.08
CA ILE A 898 14.48 28.32 4.31
C ILE A 898 14.92 27.57 5.58
N ARG A 899 14.14 27.63 6.66
CA ARG A 899 14.51 27.02 7.95
C ARG A 899 14.09 25.56 8.06
N ASP A 900 13.03 25.17 7.36
CA ASP A 900 12.60 23.79 7.29
C ASP A 900 13.50 23.01 6.32
N VAL A 901 14.19 21.99 6.84
CA VAL A 901 15.21 21.23 6.10
C VAL A 901 14.60 20.47 4.92
N ASP A 902 13.37 19.98 5.05
CA ASP A 902 12.69 19.21 4.01
C ASP A 902 12.14 20.14 2.92
N ASN A 903 11.54 21.26 3.31
CA ASN A 903 11.05 22.26 2.34
C ASN A 903 12.20 22.92 1.57
N TYR A 904 13.31 23.22 2.26
CA TYR A 904 14.49 23.76 1.60
C TYR A 904 15.06 22.79 0.58
N LYS A 905 15.03 21.48 0.86
CA LYS A 905 15.44 20.44 -0.09
C LYS A 905 14.57 20.44 -1.34
N TYR A 906 13.26 20.62 -1.22
CA TYR A 906 12.38 20.75 -2.40
C TYR A 906 12.72 21.98 -3.24
N PHE A 907 13.05 23.10 -2.60
CA PHE A 907 13.57 24.27 -3.31
C PHE A 907 14.90 23.97 -4.01
N GLN A 908 15.82 23.25 -3.36
CA GLN A 908 17.09 22.85 -3.96
C GLN A 908 16.93 21.92 -5.15
N ASP A 909 15.99 20.97 -5.08
CA ASP A 909 15.73 20.00 -6.14
C ASP A 909 14.96 20.61 -7.33
N ALA A 910 14.06 21.57 -7.08
CA ALA A 910 13.29 22.24 -8.13
C ALA A 910 14.17 23.05 -9.08
N GLU A 911 13.93 22.94 -10.38
CA GLU A 911 14.69 23.64 -11.42
C GLU A 911 13.97 24.91 -11.89
N VAL A 912 12.64 24.92 -11.76
CA VAL A 912 11.74 26.03 -12.09
C VAL A 912 10.94 26.42 -10.86
N ILE A 913 10.93 27.71 -10.55
CA ILE A 913 10.11 28.31 -9.50
C ILE A 913 9.00 29.13 -10.16
N TYR A 914 7.76 28.92 -9.75
CA TYR A 914 6.60 29.67 -10.21
C TYR A 914 5.95 30.40 -9.05
N VAL A 915 5.66 31.69 -9.23
CA VAL A 915 4.96 32.51 -8.24
C VAL A 915 3.79 33.20 -8.92
N GLU A 916 2.61 33.15 -8.30
CA GLU A 916 1.47 33.96 -8.74
C GLU A 916 1.58 35.39 -8.22
N GLY A 917 1.03 36.36 -8.93
CA GLY A 917 1.03 37.77 -8.52
C GLY A 917 0.22 38.01 -7.26
N PHE A 918 -0.84 37.22 -7.02
CA PHE A 918 -1.64 37.28 -5.79
C PHE A 918 -0.82 37.00 -4.52
N PHE A 919 0.30 36.29 -4.64
CA PHE A 919 1.18 36.03 -3.51
C PHE A 919 1.98 37.29 -3.09
N ILE A 920 2.19 38.23 -4.00
CA ILE A 920 2.94 39.48 -3.76
C ILE A 920 2.16 40.42 -2.84
N THR A 921 0.82 40.39 -2.86
CA THR A 921 0.00 41.35 -2.10
C THR A 921 0.16 41.21 -0.58
N HIS A 922 0.55 40.03 -0.10
CA HIS A 922 0.66 39.72 1.33
C HIS A 922 2.01 39.12 1.73
N SER A 923 2.64 38.35 0.84
CA SER A 923 3.87 37.58 1.12
C SER A 923 5.07 38.05 0.29
N PHE A 924 5.11 39.34 -0.07
CA PHE A 924 6.19 39.93 -0.87
C PHE A 924 7.61 39.67 -0.33
N PRO A 925 7.91 39.78 0.98
CA PRO A 925 9.25 39.48 1.48
C PRO A 925 9.71 38.06 1.14
N ALA A 926 8.80 37.08 1.24
CA ALA A 926 9.09 35.70 0.87
C ALA A 926 9.30 35.54 -0.64
N ALA A 927 8.42 36.13 -1.46
CA ALA A 927 8.55 36.10 -2.91
C ALA A 927 9.88 36.70 -3.40
N LEU A 928 10.28 37.85 -2.84
CA LEU A 928 11.52 38.53 -3.20
C LEU A 928 12.77 37.73 -2.77
N GLU A 929 12.76 37.15 -1.58
CA GLU A 929 13.87 36.34 -1.09
C GLU A 929 14.04 35.07 -1.92
N VAL A 930 12.94 34.38 -2.25
CA VAL A 930 12.96 33.22 -3.15
C VAL A 930 13.47 33.63 -4.53
N ALA A 931 13.05 34.77 -5.08
CA ALA A 931 13.54 35.26 -6.38
C ALA A 931 15.06 35.51 -6.38
N LYS A 932 15.60 36.11 -5.31
CA LYS A 932 17.05 36.30 -5.13
C LYS A 932 17.79 34.97 -5.00
N LEU A 933 17.25 34.03 -4.22
CA LEU A 933 17.84 32.71 -4.05
C LEU A 933 17.84 31.93 -5.36
N SER A 934 16.74 31.96 -6.12
CA SER A 934 16.65 31.35 -7.46
C SER A 934 17.74 31.87 -8.38
N ARG A 935 17.96 33.19 -8.40
CA ARG A 935 19.05 33.82 -9.16
C ARG A 935 20.43 33.34 -8.71
N SER A 936 20.69 33.30 -7.40
CA SER A 936 21.99 32.85 -6.86
C SER A 936 22.26 31.35 -7.07
N THR A 937 21.20 30.55 -7.22
CA THR A 937 21.26 29.09 -7.40
C THR A 937 21.00 28.65 -8.83
N ASN A 938 20.96 29.59 -9.79
CA ASN A 938 20.81 29.33 -11.22
C ASN A 938 19.52 28.53 -11.58
N LYS A 939 18.42 28.86 -10.90
CA LYS A 939 17.06 28.33 -11.15
C LYS A 939 16.24 29.32 -11.97
N ILE A 940 15.30 28.83 -12.78
CA ILE A 940 14.41 29.68 -13.57
C ILE A 940 13.31 30.21 -12.65
N PHE A 941 13.19 31.53 -12.52
CA PHE A 941 12.13 32.17 -11.74
C PHE A 941 11.05 32.73 -12.67
N THR A 942 9.82 32.26 -12.48
CA THR A 942 8.66 32.62 -13.31
C THR A 942 7.59 33.29 -12.47
N LEU A 943 6.95 34.31 -13.02
CA LEU A 943 5.96 35.12 -12.32
C LEU A 943 4.73 35.33 -13.20
N ASN A 944 3.54 35.26 -12.61
CA ASN A 944 2.31 35.73 -13.24
C ASN A 944 1.91 37.10 -12.68
N LEU A 945 1.49 38.05 -13.52
CA LEU A 945 0.96 39.34 -13.07
C LEU A 945 -0.37 39.19 -12.32
N SER A 946 -1.14 38.14 -12.64
CA SER A 946 -2.37 37.67 -11.99
C SER A 946 -3.59 38.60 -12.01
N ALA A 947 -3.43 39.92 -11.79
CA ALA A 947 -4.53 40.87 -11.84
C ALA A 947 -4.06 42.33 -12.03
N PRO A 948 -4.87 43.19 -12.69
CA PRO A 948 -4.52 44.60 -12.91
C PRO A 948 -4.31 45.41 -11.63
N TYR A 949 -5.07 45.12 -10.55
CA TYR A 949 -4.94 45.87 -9.29
C TYR A 949 -3.58 45.66 -8.62
N ILE A 950 -2.92 44.51 -8.84
CA ILE A 950 -1.59 44.24 -8.30
C ILE A 950 -0.58 45.22 -8.92
N CYS A 951 -0.66 45.43 -10.23
CA CYS A 951 0.16 46.41 -10.94
C CYS A 951 -0.11 47.86 -10.48
N ASN A 952 -1.36 48.19 -10.18
CA ASN A 952 -1.76 49.54 -9.78
C ASN A 952 -1.41 49.85 -8.31
N ASN A 953 -1.60 48.89 -7.40
CA ASN A 953 -1.52 49.11 -5.95
C ASN A 953 -0.18 48.65 -5.35
N PHE A 954 0.46 47.63 -5.94
CA PHE A 954 1.72 47.03 -5.46
C PHE A 954 2.86 47.22 -6.47
N GLY A 955 2.82 48.34 -7.19
CA GLY A 955 3.79 48.61 -8.25
C GLY A 955 5.23 48.79 -7.78
N ARG A 956 5.44 49.17 -6.50
CA ARG A 956 6.78 49.30 -5.91
C ARG A 956 7.40 47.92 -5.68
N GLU A 957 6.61 46.97 -5.21
CA GLU A 957 6.96 45.58 -4.96
C GLU A 957 7.27 44.88 -6.29
N LEU A 958 6.39 45.04 -7.29
CA LEU A 958 6.60 44.51 -8.64
C LEU A 958 7.90 45.03 -9.26
N LYS A 959 8.19 46.33 -9.18
CA LYS A 959 9.46 46.89 -9.70
C LYS A 959 10.71 46.28 -9.07
N GLN A 960 10.64 45.81 -7.83
CA GLN A 960 11.75 45.17 -7.13
C GLN A 960 11.95 43.70 -7.51
N ILE A 961 10.86 42.96 -7.78
CA ILE A 961 10.95 41.53 -8.11
C ILE A 961 11.16 41.27 -9.61
N LEU A 962 10.63 42.14 -10.48
CA LEU A 962 10.74 42.00 -11.94
C LEU A 962 12.18 41.75 -12.45
N PRO A 963 13.25 42.38 -11.92
CA PRO A 963 14.63 42.10 -12.34
C PRO A 963 15.04 40.63 -12.24
N TYR A 964 14.43 39.86 -11.33
CA TYR A 964 14.75 38.44 -11.13
C TYR A 964 13.94 37.49 -12.03
N VAL A 965 12.88 37.99 -12.68
CA VAL A 965 11.94 37.18 -13.47
C VAL A 965 12.51 36.83 -14.83
N ASP A 966 12.55 35.52 -15.13
CA ASP A 966 13.00 34.95 -16.40
C ASP A 966 11.83 34.75 -17.37
N VAL A 967 10.66 34.31 -16.86
CA VAL A 967 9.42 34.21 -17.65
C VAL A 967 8.28 34.94 -16.95
N LEU A 968 7.70 35.93 -17.62
CA LEU A 968 6.58 36.72 -17.13
C LEU A 968 5.30 36.37 -17.88
N PHE A 969 4.28 35.95 -17.15
CA PHE A 969 2.94 35.66 -17.67
C PHE A 969 1.94 36.76 -17.28
N GLY A 970 0.91 36.91 -18.09
CA GLY A 970 -0.23 37.76 -17.78
C GLY A 970 -1.14 37.94 -18.97
N ASN A 971 -2.33 38.48 -18.76
CA ASN A 971 -3.26 38.82 -19.84
C ASN A 971 -3.08 40.28 -20.30
N SER A 972 -3.78 40.65 -21.37
CA SER A 972 -3.68 42.02 -21.93
C SER A 972 -4.06 43.16 -20.98
N LEU A 973 -4.94 42.94 -20.01
CA LEU A 973 -5.33 43.97 -19.05
C LEU A 973 -4.23 44.17 -17.99
N GLU A 974 -3.66 43.08 -17.50
CA GLU A 974 -2.52 43.09 -16.58
C GLU A 974 -1.28 43.73 -17.20
N TYR A 975 -0.95 43.37 -18.44
CA TYR A 975 0.18 43.97 -19.16
C TYR A 975 -0.01 45.47 -19.40
N ARG A 976 -1.23 45.93 -19.70
CA ARG A 976 -1.55 47.36 -19.80
C ARG A 976 -1.37 48.07 -18.45
N ALA A 977 -1.87 47.49 -17.36
CA ALA A 977 -1.69 48.05 -16.02
C ALA A 977 -0.20 48.11 -15.63
N CYS A 978 0.56 47.07 -15.93
CA CYS A 978 2.00 47.02 -15.70
C CYS A 978 2.76 48.08 -16.52
N ALA A 979 2.47 48.21 -17.83
CA ALA A 979 3.10 49.23 -18.68
C ALA A 979 2.78 50.66 -18.21
N LYS A 980 1.56 50.91 -17.72
CA LYS A 980 1.19 52.18 -17.10
C LYS A 980 2.00 52.44 -15.83
N MET A 981 2.15 51.44 -14.95
CA MET A 981 2.97 51.49 -13.74
C MET A 981 4.47 51.75 -14.06
N LEU A 982 4.95 51.26 -15.20
CA LEU A 982 6.30 51.50 -15.71
C LEU A 982 6.49 52.87 -16.38
N GLY A 983 5.43 53.68 -16.49
CA GLY A 983 5.52 55.06 -16.97
C GLY A 983 5.17 55.26 -18.45
N MET A 984 4.50 54.31 -19.10
CA MET A 984 3.97 54.52 -20.45
C MET A 984 2.81 55.54 -20.43
N SER A 985 2.97 56.67 -21.11
CA SER A 985 2.01 57.78 -21.15
C SER A 985 0.79 57.52 -22.05
N ASP A 986 0.98 56.83 -23.18
CA ASP A 986 -0.04 56.68 -24.24
C ASP A 986 -0.70 55.28 -24.26
N ILE A 987 -0.99 54.73 -23.08
CA ILE A 987 -1.43 53.32 -22.88
C ILE A 987 -2.68 52.93 -23.69
N ASP A 988 -3.59 53.87 -23.91
CA ASP A 988 -4.87 53.63 -24.60
C ASP A 988 -4.70 53.49 -26.12
N THR A 989 -3.62 54.05 -26.66
CA THR A 989 -3.29 53.97 -28.10
C THR A 989 -2.16 52.99 -28.42
N ALA A 990 -1.44 52.51 -27.40
CA ALA A 990 -0.35 51.55 -27.56
C ALA A 990 -0.88 50.19 -28.01
N ASP A 991 -0.24 49.64 -29.04
CA ASP A 991 -0.49 48.29 -29.52
C ASP A 991 0.08 47.22 -28.56
N ALA A 992 -0.40 46.00 -28.71
CA ALA A 992 -0.06 44.87 -27.85
C ALA A 992 1.45 44.54 -27.86
N ASN A 993 2.11 44.73 -28.99
CA ASN A 993 3.52 44.39 -29.18
C ASN A 993 4.43 45.42 -28.49
N SER A 994 4.08 46.71 -28.61
CA SER A 994 4.74 47.80 -27.88
C SER A 994 4.62 47.66 -26.35
N ILE A 995 3.44 47.25 -25.86
CA ILE A 995 3.22 47.01 -24.42
C ILE A 995 4.07 45.84 -23.92
N ALA A 996 4.01 44.68 -24.60
CA ALA A 996 4.78 43.50 -24.22
C ALA A 996 6.29 43.78 -24.22
N SER A 997 6.78 44.55 -25.22
CA SER A 997 8.18 44.93 -25.32
C SER A 997 8.64 45.81 -24.16
N LEU A 998 7.88 46.85 -23.80
CA LEU A 998 8.24 47.72 -22.69
C LEU A 998 8.35 46.93 -21.38
N VAL A 999 7.35 46.10 -21.10
CA VAL A 999 7.29 45.30 -19.87
C VAL A 999 8.45 44.28 -19.84
N ALA A 1000 8.76 43.65 -20.97
CA ALA A 1000 9.86 42.70 -21.07
C ALA A 1000 11.24 43.35 -20.90
N LEU A 1001 11.44 44.54 -21.46
CA LEU A 1001 12.70 45.29 -21.43
C LEU A 1001 13.01 45.96 -20.08
N PHE A 1002 12.05 46.00 -19.15
CA PHE A 1002 12.25 46.64 -17.86
C PHE A 1002 13.30 45.91 -17.02
N SER A 1003 14.45 46.54 -16.76
CA SER A 1003 15.53 45.98 -15.95
C SER A 1003 16.06 44.63 -16.48
N ASP A 1004 16.22 44.50 -17.80
CA ASP A 1004 16.93 43.39 -18.45
C ASP A 1004 18.46 43.53 -18.26
N GLU A 1005 18.91 43.45 -17.01
CA GLU A 1005 20.33 43.48 -16.65
C GLU A 1005 20.84 42.04 -16.43
N HIS A 1006 21.39 41.46 -17.50
CA HIS A 1006 22.16 40.21 -17.56
C HIS A 1006 21.37 38.88 -17.39
N GLY A 1007 21.24 38.15 -18.50
CA GLY A 1007 20.90 36.72 -18.52
C GLY A 1007 22.07 35.83 -18.07
N LEU A 1008 21.75 34.67 -17.50
CA LEU A 1008 22.72 33.64 -17.10
C LEU A 1008 23.16 32.84 -18.35
N GLN A 1009 24.47 32.62 -18.54
CA GLN A 1009 25.05 32.07 -19.79
C GLN A 1009 24.91 30.55 -19.99
N ASP A 1010 23.97 29.86 -19.33
CA ASP A 1010 23.94 28.40 -19.29
C ASP A 1010 22.89 27.78 -20.26
N LYS A 1011 23.32 26.82 -21.09
CA LYS A 1011 22.59 26.30 -22.27
C LYS A 1011 21.62 25.12 -22.01
N LYS A 1012 21.44 24.68 -20.75
CA LYS A 1012 20.74 23.42 -20.43
C LYS A 1012 19.22 23.40 -20.73
N TYR A 1013 18.51 24.55 -20.68
CA TYR A 1013 17.03 24.62 -20.84
C TYR A 1013 16.60 25.42 -22.07
N GLY A 1014 17.36 25.33 -23.17
CA GLY A 1014 17.05 26.06 -24.38
C GLY A 1014 17.14 27.59 -24.20
N PRO A 1015 16.32 28.39 -24.89
CA PRO A 1015 16.58 29.82 -25.05
C PRO A 1015 16.10 30.68 -23.86
N PHE A 1016 15.35 30.09 -22.91
CA PHE A 1016 14.71 30.77 -21.77
C PHE A 1016 15.67 31.28 -20.67
N ARG A 1017 16.93 30.85 -20.68
CA ARG A 1017 17.96 31.31 -19.71
C ARG A 1017 18.72 32.55 -20.17
N SER A 1018 18.68 32.85 -21.47
CA SER A 1018 19.55 33.85 -22.09
C SER A 1018 18.94 35.25 -22.04
N HIS A 1019 17.61 35.33 -22.09
CA HIS A 1019 16.83 36.58 -22.15
C HIS A 1019 15.49 36.38 -21.47
N ARG A 1020 14.93 37.44 -20.88
CA ARG A 1020 13.57 37.41 -20.34
C ARG A 1020 12.57 37.08 -21.44
N THR A 1021 11.63 36.21 -21.12
CA THR A 1021 10.47 35.86 -21.94
C THR A 1021 9.23 36.49 -21.34
N ALA A 1022 8.44 37.19 -22.14
CA ALA A 1022 7.16 37.76 -21.69
C ALA A 1022 6.04 37.22 -22.57
N VAL A 1023 5.06 36.58 -21.94
CA VAL A 1023 3.93 35.95 -22.63
C VAL A 1023 2.64 36.65 -22.22
N MET A 1024 2.01 37.34 -23.17
CA MET A 1024 0.77 38.07 -22.99
C MET A 1024 -0.40 37.34 -23.67
N THR A 1025 -1.29 36.78 -22.87
CA THR A 1025 -2.52 36.15 -23.36
C THR A 1025 -3.61 37.18 -23.64
N ARG A 1026 -4.46 36.91 -24.65
CA ARG A 1026 -5.46 37.88 -25.14
C ARG A 1026 -6.84 37.26 -25.38
N GLY A 1027 -7.20 36.26 -24.57
CA GLY A 1027 -8.43 35.49 -24.72
C GLY A 1027 -8.46 34.80 -26.08
N LYS A 1028 -9.47 35.11 -26.89
CA LYS A 1028 -9.62 34.58 -28.27
C LYS A 1028 -8.66 35.19 -29.31
N ASN A 1029 -7.94 36.25 -28.96
CA ASN A 1029 -7.01 36.91 -29.87
C ASN A 1029 -5.63 36.23 -29.80
N PRO A 1030 -4.76 36.42 -30.82
CA PRO A 1030 -3.42 35.86 -30.82
C PRO A 1030 -2.63 36.19 -29.55
N ILE A 1031 -1.92 35.19 -29.02
CA ILE A 1031 -1.00 35.35 -27.89
C ILE A 1031 0.24 36.09 -28.40
N VAL A 1032 0.66 37.14 -27.68
CA VAL A 1032 1.87 37.91 -27.98
C VAL A 1032 2.98 37.39 -27.08
N CYS A 1033 4.08 36.96 -27.68
CA CYS A 1033 5.27 36.53 -26.96
C CYS A 1033 6.45 37.44 -27.33
N TYR A 1034 7.13 37.96 -26.32
CA TYR A 1034 8.43 38.60 -26.49
C TYR A 1034 9.51 37.64 -26.00
N HIS A 1035 10.48 37.35 -26.84
CA HIS A 1035 11.59 36.46 -26.52
C HIS A 1035 12.82 36.86 -27.32
N ASN A 1036 14.00 36.91 -26.69
CA ASN A 1036 15.27 37.24 -27.38
C ASN A 1036 15.23 38.56 -28.19
N ARG A 1037 14.58 39.60 -27.66
CA ARG A 1037 14.38 40.90 -28.33
C ARG A 1037 13.54 40.86 -29.61
N GLU A 1038 12.84 39.76 -29.85
CA GLU A 1038 11.89 39.58 -30.95
C GLU A 1038 10.48 39.39 -30.38
N ILE A 1039 9.49 39.75 -31.20
CA ILE A 1039 8.07 39.58 -30.87
C ILE A 1039 7.46 38.60 -31.87
N SER A 1040 6.71 37.64 -31.36
CA SER A 1040 5.91 36.71 -32.16
C SER A 1040 4.45 36.73 -31.73
N GLU A 1041 3.55 36.53 -32.69
CA GLU A 1041 2.12 36.35 -32.45
C GLU A 1041 1.72 34.92 -32.78
N HIS A 1042 0.99 34.28 -31.88
CA HIS A 1042 0.55 32.89 -32.02
C HIS A 1042 -0.98 32.83 -32.05
N PRO A 1043 -1.60 32.44 -33.17
CA PRO A 1043 -3.05 32.39 -33.29
C PRO A 1043 -3.63 31.30 -32.39
N VAL A 1044 -4.74 31.62 -31.71
CA VAL A 1044 -5.47 30.69 -30.83
C VAL A 1044 -6.53 29.96 -31.66
N SER A 1045 -6.56 28.63 -31.60
CA SER A 1045 -7.60 27.83 -32.25
C SER A 1045 -8.97 28.11 -31.62
N GLN A 1046 -9.98 28.42 -32.44
CA GLN A 1046 -11.29 28.77 -31.89
C GLN A 1046 -12.05 27.52 -31.40
N VAL A 1047 -12.42 27.54 -30.13
CA VAL A 1047 -13.38 26.59 -29.54
C VAL A 1047 -14.79 27.09 -29.85
N LYS A 1048 -15.69 26.18 -30.24
CA LYS A 1048 -17.09 26.55 -30.48
C LYS A 1048 -17.71 27.07 -29.19
N GLN A 1049 -18.48 28.16 -29.29
CA GLN A 1049 -19.09 28.82 -28.13
C GLN A 1049 -19.94 27.87 -27.28
N GLU A 1050 -20.60 26.90 -27.91
CA GLU A 1050 -21.42 25.87 -27.27
C GLU A 1050 -20.64 24.88 -26.39
N CYS A 1051 -19.32 24.75 -26.61
CA CYS A 1051 -18.45 23.88 -25.84
C CYS A 1051 -17.81 24.58 -24.63
N ILE A 1052 -17.83 25.92 -24.58
CA ILE A 1052 -17.24 26.69 -23.49
C ILE A 1052 -18.22 26.68 -22.30
N VAL A 1053 -17.80 26.06 -21.21
CA VAL A 1053 -18.61 25.90 -19.98
C VAL A 1053 -18.23 26.96 -18.94
N ASP A 1054 -16.93 27.13 -18.69
CA ASP A 1054 -16.40 28.11 -17.74
C ASP A 1054 -15.05 28.63 -18.26
N THR A 1055 -14.74 29.92 -18.09
CA THR A 1055 -13.43 30.48 -18.49
C THR A 1055 -12.46 30.61 -17.31
N THR A 1056 -12.92 30.26 -16.11
CA THR A 1056 -12.12 30.28 -14.89
C THR A 1056 -10.94 29.31 -14.98
N GLY A 1057 -9.75 29.80 -14.61
CA GLY A 1057 -8.53 28.99 -14.67
C GLY A 1057 -7.95 28.80 -16.07
N ALA A 1058 -8.50 29.44 -17.12
CA ALA A 1058 -7.93 29.38 -18.47
C ALA A 1058 -6.48 29.90 -18.50
N GLY A 1059 -6.21 31.02 -17.82
CA GLY A 1059 -4.85 31.57 -17.68
C GLY A 1059 -3.92 30.63 -16.91
N ASP A 1060 -4.36 30.09 -15.78
CA ASP A 1060 -3.59 29.14 -14.95
C ASP A 1060 -3.22 27.88 -15.74
N SER A 1061 -4.17 27.38 -16.53
CA SER A 1061 -4.01 26.20 -17.39
C SER A 1061 -3.06 26.48 -18.56
N PHE A 1062 -3.09 27.70 -19.12
CA PHE A 1062 -2.12 28.13 -20.11
C PHE A 1062 -0.70 28.09 -19.55
N VAL A 1063 -0.50 28.67 -18.36
CA VAL A 1063 0.80 28.68 -17.68
C VAL A 1063 1.26 27.25 -17.40
N ALA A 1064 0.36 26.38 -16.91
CA ALA A 1064 0.66 24.98 -16.65
C ALA A 1064 1.16 24.24 -17.91
N GLY A 1065 0.45 24.41 -19.04
CA GLY A 1065 0.84 23.85 -20.32
C GLY A 1065 2.20 24.34 -20.79
N PHE A 1066 2.43 25.65 -20.70
CA PHE A 1066 3.72 26.24 -21.03
C PHE A 1066 4.86 25.66 -20.17
N LEU A 1067 4.69 25.66 -18.85
CA LEU A 1067 5.69 25.18 -17.91
C LEU A 1067 5.97 23.67 -18.10
N SER A 1068 4.95 22.86 -18.36
CA SER A 1068 5.09 21.40 -18.57
C SER A 1068 6.04 21.05 -19.71
N GLN A 1069 6.00 21.80 -20.81
CA GLN A 1069 6.88 21.57 -21.95
C GLN A 1069 8.23 22.24 -21.75
N MET A 1070 8.28 23.36 -21.03
CA MET A 1070 9.51 24.06 -20.71
C MET A 1070 10.43 23.20 -19.83
N VAL A 1071 9.89 22.50 -18.82
CA VAL A 1071 10.67 21.58 -17.97
C VAL A 1071 11.19 20.36 -18.74
N LEU A 1072 10.52 19.98 -19.84
CA LEU A 1072 10.96 18.94 -20.77
C LEU A 1072 11.98 19.44 -21.82
N GLY A 1073 12.41 20.71 -21.73
CA GLY A 1073 13.38 21.31 -22.65
C GLY A 1073 12.85 21.49 -24.07
N ARG A 1074 11.53 21.55 -24.26
CA ARG A 1074 10.90 21.81 -25.57
C ARG A 1074 11.08 23.28 -25.98
N ASP A 1075 10.90 23.56 -27.26
CA ASP A 1075 10.96 24.92 -27.80
C ASP A 1075 9.76 25.79 -27.39
N LEU A 1076 9.90 27.11 -27.60
CA LEU A 1076 8.87 28.10 -27.26
C LEU A 1076 7.54 27.82 -27.98
N GLU A 1077 7.57 27.40 -29.23
CA GLU A 1077 6.36 27.11 -29.99
C GLU A 1077 5.57 25.95 -29.38
N LYS A 1078 6.25 24.87 -28.98
CA LYS A 1078 5.60 23.72 -28.33
C LYS A 1078 5.10 24.05 -26.93
N CYS A 1079 5.80 24.90 -26.18
CA CYS A 1079 5.32 25.43 -24.91
C CYS A 1079 4.00 26.20 -25.07
N ILE A 1080 3.93 27.11 -26.05
CA ILE A 1080 2.73 27.90 -26.35
C ILE A 1080 1.58 26.99 -26.83
N LYS A 1081 1.86 26.03 -27.73
CA LYS A 1081 0.85 25.07 -28.22
C LYS A 1081 0.25 24.24 -27.09
N CYS A 1082 1.08 23.74 -26.16
CA CYS A 1082 0.59 22.99 -25.01
C CYS A 1082 -0.20 23.87 -24.05
N GLY A 1083 0.22 25.11 -23.82
CA GLY A 1083 -0.56 26.10 -23.07
C GLY A 1083 -1.94 26.34 -23.67
N MET A 1084 -2.03 26.51 -25.00
CA MET A 1084 -3.30 26.63 -25.71
C MET A 1084 -4.15 25.35 -25.55
N TYR A 1085 -3.55 24.18 -25.72
CA TYR A 1085 -4.22 22.89 -25.54
C TYR A 1085 -4.81 22.75 -24.13
N ALA A 1086 -4.01 22.96 -23.10
CA ALA A 1086 -4.47 22.89 -21.71
C ALA A 1086 -5.60 23.88 -21.42
N SER A 1087 -5.50 25.11 -21.94
CA SER A 1087 -6.57 26.10 -21.82
C SER A 1087 -7.86 25.63 -22.51
N HIS A 1088 -7.77 25.09 -23.72
CA HIS A 1088 -8.93 24.58 -24.45
C HIS A 1088 -9.61 23.42 -23.73
N GLU A 1089 -8.84 22.54 -23.10
CA GLU A 1089 -9.38 21.42 -22.32
C GLU A 1089 -10.11 21.92 -21.06
N ILE A 1090 -9.54 22.89 -20.36
CA ILE A 1090 -10.09 23.36 -19.09
C ILE A 1090 -11.33 24.23 -19.28
N ILE A 1091 -11.40 25.08 -20.32
CA ILE A 1091 -12.58 25.95 -20.51
C ILE A 1091 -13.88 25.21 -20.86
N GLN A 1092 -13.78 23.91 -21.18
CA GLN A 1092 -14.93 23.04 -21.46
C GLN A 1092 -15.50 22.39 -20.19
N ARG A 1093 -15.02 22.80 -19.01
CA ARG A 1093 -15.36 22.23 -17.69
C ARG A 1093 -15.65 23.36 -16.72
N ILE A 1094 -16.29 23.04 -15.58
CA ILE A 1094 -16.54 24.01 -14.51
C ILE A 1094 -15.24 24.22 -13.72
N GLY A 1095 -14.84 25.47 -13.52
CA GLY A 1095 -13.59 25.85 -12.85
C GLY A 1095 -12.34 25.25 -13.50
N CYS A 1096 -11.23 25.25 -12.76
CA CYS A 1096 -10.00 24.58 -13.17
C CYS A 1096 -10.03 23.09 -12.78
N THR A 1097 -10.90 22.32 -13.44
CA THR A 1097 -11.05 20.88 -13.18
C THR A 1097 -10.24 20.07 -14.18
N VAL A 1098 -9.28 19.30 -13.68
CA VAL A 1098 -8.40 18.43 -14.46
C VAL A 1098 -9.19 17.29 -15.14
N PRO A 1099 -8.95 16.98 -16.43
CA PRO A 1099 -9.62 15.86 -17.11
C PRO A 1099 -9.28 14.48 -16.51
N GLU A 1100 -10.24 13.55 -16.55
CA GLU A 1100 -10.04 12.16 -16.09
C GLU A 1100 -9.24 11.29 -17.08
N TYR A 1101 -9.08 11.74 -18.33
CA TYR A 1101 -8.29 11.05 -19.35
C TYR A 1101 -6.87 11.59 -19.43
N GLU A 1102 -5.97 10.76 -19.97
CA GLU A 1102 -4.58 11.16 -20.24
C GLU A 1102 -4.53 12.27 -21.32
N PRO A 1103 -3.61 13.25 -21.20
CA PRO A 1103 -3.44 14.32 -22.18
C PRO A 1103 -3.00 13.75 -23.55
N SER A 1104 -3.12 14.55 -24.61
CA SER A 1104 -2.66 14.16 -25.96
C SER A 1104 -1.23 13.61 -25.97
N GLU A 1105 -1.00 12.49 -26.66
CA GLU A 1105 0.32 11.82 -26.78
C GLU A 1105 1.43 12.78 -27.23
N GLU A 1106 1.11 13.81 -28.03
CA GLU A 1106 2.07 14.81 -28.50
C GLU A 1106 2.77 15.60 -27.36
N PHE A 1107 2.07 15.78 -26.23
CA PHE A 1107 2.50 16.58 -25.09
C PHE A 1107 2.94 15.75 -23.89
N GLN A 1108 2.85 14.42 -23.98
CA GLN A 1108 3.31 13.51 -22.93
C GLN A 1108 4.85 13.34 -22.98
N PRO A 1109 5.50 13.15 -21.82
CA PRO A 1109 6.92 12.85 -21.76
C PRO A 1109 7.22 11.43 -22.25
N ALA A 1110 8.31 11.25 -23.01
CA ALA A 1110 8.75 9.93 -23.43
C ALA A 1110 9.25 9.08 -22.23
N GLU A 1111 9.30 7.75 -22.38
CA GLU A 1111 9.89 6.88 -21.36
C GLU A 1111 11.34 7.31 -21.06
N GLY A 1112 11.66 7.51 -19.78
CA GLY A 1112 12.98 7.95 -19.32
C GLY A 1112 13.28 9.46 -19.36
N GLU A 1113 12.42 10.30 -19.96
CA GLU A 1113 12.70 11.75 -20.12
C GLU A 1113 12.71 12.54 -18.79
N LEU A 1114 12.13 11.97 -17.73
CA LEU A 1114 11.96 12.55 -16.39
C LEU A 1114 12.51 11.65 -15.25
N LEU A 1115 13.21 10.55 -15.55
CA LEU A 1115 13.72 9.55 -14.58
C LEU A 1115 15.24 9.66 -14.37
#